data_AF-A0A1Z3HUR4-F1
#
_entry.id   AF-A0A1Z3HUR4-F1
#
_cell.length_a   1.000
_cell.length_b   1.000
_cell.length_c   1.000
_cell.angle_alpha   90.00
_cell.angle_beta   90.00
_cell.angle_gamma   90.00
#
_symmetry.space_group_name_H-M   'P 1'
#
loop_
_entity.id
_entity.type
_entity.pdbx_description
1 polymer ?
#
loop_
_entity_poly.entity_id
_entity_poly.type
_entity_poly.pdbx_seq_one_letter_code
_entity_poly.pdbx_strand_id
1 'polypeptide(L)'
;MKKGSAHIPSALSTMVDLLGWRAQWQPQRLAYRFLVDGETEVQSVTYEVLDRRARAIAHRLQALNCTGQRALLLYPAGLDYIAAFFGCLYAGTIAVPAYPPRPNRSLERIQAIIHDAEATIALTDGAILPTLEKRFGDCADLKGLHWLNTDAVDDALADDWSGVEIGSDNLALLQYTSGSTAAPKGVMISHDNLLHNSSLIHQSFQDTPDSAGVSWLPPYHDMGLVGGILQPLYVGAPMTLMSPVAFLQKPLRWLQAISRYQATTSGGPNFAYDLCVRKTTPQQRAELDLSTWRLAFSGAEPIHHETLAHFAAAFAPAGFDRRAFYPCYGMAEATLLVSGNRPGQPPQHCTVDSKALRHHRVLTAAASSTDGSTEAQVFVGCGQAVRDQSIVIVDPDTGRACPADRVGEIWLGSSRSIAQGYWQQPQATAHAFRAYRRDTGEGPCLRTGDLGFLRDGQLYITGRLKDLIIIRGRNHYPQDIEATVEKAHEALRPGAGTAFSVNIAGAERLVVVQEVERRHLRHLEPEAIVAAVRRRVAEGHDLQLYALVLLKTGSLPKTSSGKVQRYLCRIGFLDQHLQSVYTWEDETLAGSLLQQGAAGMRPDDGVATVALPPPTERTAMAMQDWMVAWLAQALRLPVTAIDATQPFAEFGLDSMTAIELVEALETALGRPLSPTLVYEYPTIAALAGYLAAPADSPAHASHATTLTPDDPEVDQLVRELEMLSDSEIQELLGKQGR
;
A
#
# COMPACT_ATOMS: atom_id res chain seq x y z
N MET A 1 -16.79 -42.56 -1.26
CA MET A 1 -16.24 -41.23 -0.93
C MET A 1 -14.80 -41.40 -0.48
N LYS A 2 -13.81 -41.22 -1.37
CA LYS A 2 -12.39 -41.32 -1.00
C LYS A 2 -12.00 -40.01 -0.30
N LYS A 3 -11.40 -40.10 0.89
CA LYS A 3 -10.75 -38.97 1.57
C LYS A 3 -9.76 -38.34 0.57
N GLY A 4 -10.06 -37.13 0.09
CA GLY A 4 -9.19 -36.40 -0.83
C GLY A 4 -7.82 -36.19 -0.20
N SER A 5 -6.77 -36.44 -0.97
CA SER A 5 -5.39 -36.16 -0.55
C SER A 5 -5.28 -34.71 -0.08
N ALA A 6 -4.84 -34.50 1.17
CA ALA A 6 -4.56 -33.16 1.70
C ALA A 6 -3.29 -32.52 1.07
N HIS A 7 -2.51 -33.32 0.33
CA HIS A 7 -1.25 -32.88 -0.28
C HIS A 7 -1.45 -32.51 -1.75
N ILE A 8 -0.95 -31.32 -2.10
CA ILE A 8 -0.81 -30.86 -3.49
C ILE A 8 0.07 -31.85 -4.26
N PRO A 9 -0.35 -32.32 -5.45
CA PRO A 9 0.51 -33.15 -6.29
C PRO A 9 1.79 -32.42 -6.68
N SER A 10 2.92 -33.11 -6.68
CA SER A 10 4.22 -32.56 -7.13
C SER A 10 4.25 -32.19 -8.62
N ALA A 11 3.18 -32.48 -9.37
CA ALA A 11 3.07 -32.28 -10.81
C ALA A 11 2.32 -30.99 -11.21
N LEU A 12 1.85 -30.17 -10.26
CA LEU A 12 1.23 -28.88 -10.61
C LEU A 12 2.32 -27.89 -11.06
N SER A 13 2.12 -27.30 -12.23
CA SER A 13 3.11 -26.46 -12.90
C SER A 13 2.71 -25.00 -12.98
N THR A 14 1.43 -24.69 -12.77
CA THR A 14 0.88 -23.34 -12.80
C THR A 14 -0.09 -23.03 -11.67
N MET A 15 -0.37 -21.74 -11.47
CA MET A 15 -1.42 -21.29 -10.54
C MET A 15 -2.83 -21.67 -11.04
N VAL A 16 -2.99 -21.88 -12.35
CA VAL A 16 -4.22 -22.40 -12.96
C VAL A 16 -4.42 -23.86 -12.53
N ASP A 17 -3.39 -24.69 -12.65
CA ASP A 17 -3.42 -26.10 -12.22
C ASP A 17 -3.77 -26.21 -10.73
N LEU A 18 -3.22 -25.32 -9.90
CA LEU A 18 -3.49 -25.27 -8.47
C LEU A 18 -4.94 -24.94 -8.14
N LEU A 19 -5.51 -23.88 -8.72
CA LEU A 19 -6.91 -23.55 -8.49
C LEU A 19 -7.83 -24.65 -9.03
N GLY A 20 -7.56 -25.18 -10.22
CA GLY A 20 -8.36 -26.26 -10.82
C GLY A 20 -8.32 -27.52 -9.97
N TRP A 21 -7.15 -27.88 -9.43
CA TRP A 21 -7.01 -29.00 -8.49
C TRP A 21 -7.79 -28.76 -7.19
N ARG A 22 -7.70 -27.56 -6.60
CA ARG A 22 -8.47 -27.21 -5.40
C ARG A 22 -9.98 -27.30 -5.65
N ALA A 23 -10.46 -26.79 -6.78
CA ALA A 23 -11.87 -26.85 -7.16
C ALA A 23 -12.34 -28.31 -7.36
N GLN A 24 -11.52 -29.16 -7.98
CA GLN A 24 -11.88 -30.56 -8.20
C GLN A 24 -11.92 -31.39 -6.90
N TRP A 25 -10.95 -31.19 -6.01
CA TRP A 25 -10.74 -32.08 -4.85
C TRP A 25 -11.21 -31.48 -3.52
N GLN A 26 -11.42 -30.17 -3.46
CA GLN A 26 -11.87 -29.41 -2.29
C GLN A 26 -12.94 -28.37 -2.67
N PRO A 27 -13.95 -28.70 -3.51
CA PRO A 27 -14.86 -27.73 -4.13
C PRO A 27 -15.55 -26.80 -3.13
N GLN A 28 -16.03 -27.38 -2.03
CA GLN A 28 -16.84 -26.72 -1.01
C GLN A 28 -16.01 -26.08 0.10
N ARG A 29 -14.67 -26.15 0.02
CA ARG A 29 -13.80 -25.52 1.01
C ARG A 29 -13.79 -24.02 0.77
N LEU A 30 -13.96 -23.25 1.85
CA LEU A 30 -13.87 -21.80 1.81
C LEU A 30 -12.45 -21.38 1.37
N ALA A 31 -12.37 -20.59 0.30
CA ALA A 31 -11.13 -20.01 -0.17
C ALA A 31 -10.93 -18.63 0.46
N TYR A 32 -11.85 -17.70 0.17
CA TYR A 32 -11.77 -16.33 0.63
C TYR A 32 -13.07 -15.87 1.25
N ARG A 33 -12.93 -15.01 2.25
CA ARG A 33 -13.97 -14.21 2.86
C ARG A 33 -13.57 -12.75 2.72
N PHE A 34 -14.49 -11.86 2.34
CA PHE A 34 -14.23 -10.42 2.31
C PHE A 34 -15.21 -9.71 3.26
N LEU A 35 -14.67 -8.85 4.13
CA LEU A 35 -15.44 -8.01 5.04
C LEU A 35 -15.72 -6.67 4.35
N VAL A 36 -16.94 -6.47 3.87
CA VAL A 36 -17.33 -5.34 3.00
C VAL A 36 -17.20 -4.01 3.75
N ASP A 37 -17.73 -3.95 4.97
CA ASP A 37 -17.61 -2.83 5.92
C ASP A 37 -16.34 -2.91 6.80
N GLY A 38 -15.55 -3.98 6.63
CA GLY A 38 -14.42 -4.31 7.48
C GLY A 38 -14.77 -4.97 8.82
N GLU A 39 -16.04 -5.22 9.13
CA GLU A 39 -16.50 -5.72 10.44
C GLU A 39 -17.51 -6.88 10.34
N THR A 40 -18.69 -6.63 9.76
CA THR A 40 -19.87 -7.48 9.90
C THR A 40 -20.46 -8.00 8.61
N GLU A 41 -20.42 -7.20 7.53
CA GLU A 41 -20.94 -7.61 6.23
C GLU A 41 -19.91 -8.48 5.52
N VAL A 42 -20.33 -9.67 5.10
CA VAL A 42 -19.42 -10.72 4.63
C VAL A 42 -19.85 -11.24 3.27
N GLN A 43 -18.91 -11.21 2.33
CA GLN A 43 -18.95 -12.04 1.12
C GLN A 43 -17.98 -13.21 1.27
N SER A 44 -18.28 -14.33 0.61
CA SER A 44 -17.40 -15.50 0.64
C SER A 44 -17.43 -16.28 -0.66
N VAL A 45 -16.31 -16.90 -0.99
CA VAL A 45 -16.17 -17.74 -2.18
C VAL A 45 -15.46 -19.04 -1.83
N THR A 46 -15.99 -20.16 -2.31
CA THR A 46 -15.34 -21.48 -2.24
C THR A 46 -14.42 -21.68 -3.44
N TYR A 47 -13.59 -22.72 -3.43
CA TYR A 47 -12.73 -23.02 -4.59
C TYR A 47 -13.52 -23.31 -5.87
N GLU A 48 -14.65 -24.01 -5.77
CA GLU A 48 -15.52 -24.29 -6.93
C GLU A 48 -16.10 -23.02 -7.54
N VAL A 49 -16.63 -22.12 -6.71
CA VAL A 49 -17.21 -20.86 -7.21
C VAL A 49 -16.13 -19.97 -7.82
N LEU A 50 -14.96 -19.88 -7.20
CA LEU A 50 -13.85 -19.09 -7.72
C LEU A 50 -13.35 -19.63 -9.07
N ASP A 51 -13.17 -20.95 -9.18
CA ASP A 51 -12.75 -21.61 -10.42
C ASP A 51 -13.77 -21.40 -11.54
N ARG A 52 -15.07 -21.59 -11.26
CA ARG A 52 -16.14 -21.34 -12.22
C ARG A 52 -16.12 -19.89 -12.72
N ARG A 53 -16.06 -18.94 -11.79
CA ARG A 53 -16.03 -17.50 -12.13
C ARG A 53 -14.81 -17.14 -12.96
N ALA A 54 -13.63 -17.64 -12.57
CA ALA A 54 -12.39 -17.42 -13.31
C ALA A 54 -12.48 -17.97 -14.74
N ARG A 55 -13.02 -19.17 -14.94
CA ARG A 55 -13.21 -19.77 -16.28
C ARG A 55 -14.19 -18.97 -17.15
N ALA A 56 -15.29 -18.48 -16.59
CA ALA A 56 -16.24 -17.64 -17.32
C ALA A 56 -15.58 -16.34 -17.81
N ILE A 57 -14.81 -15.67 -16.95
CA ILE A 57 -14.02 -14.49 -17.34
C ILE A 57 -12.98 -14.87 -18.39
N ALA A 58 -12.29 -16.01 -18.21
CA ALA A 58 -11.29 -16.48 -19.16
C ALA A 58 -11.86 -16.76 -20.55
N HIS A 59 -13.06 -17.36 -20.63
CA HIS A 59 -13.76 -17.58 -21.90
C HIS A 59 -14.02 -16.26 -22.62
N ARG A 60 -14.45 -15.20 -21.90
CA ARG A 60 -14.62 -13.86 -22.48
C ARG A 60 -13.31 -13.27 -22.99
N LEU A 61 -12.22 -13.42 -22.23
CA LEU A 61 -10.89 -12.98 -22.66
C LEU A 61 -10.39 -13.73 -23.90
N GLN A 62 -10.68 -15.03 -24.01
CA GLN A 62 -10.37 -15.83 -25.19
C GLN A 62 -11.16 -15.36 -26.42
N ALA A 63 -12.45 -15.07 -26.27
CA ALA A 63 -13.27 -14.51 -27.33
C ALA A 63 -12.75 -13.14 -27.84
N LEU A 64 -12.03 -12.41 -26.99
CA LEU A 64 -11.36 -11.15 -27.31
C LEU A 64 -9.91 -11.33 -27.81
N ASN A 65 -9.45 -12.57 -28.01
CA ASN A 65 -8.09 -12.93 -28.42
C ASN A 65 -7.00 -12.43 -27.46
N CYS A 66 -7.27 -12.43 -26.16
CA CYS A 66 -6.33 -11.91 -25.15
C CYS A 66 -5.25 -12.91 -24.69
N THR A 67 -5.22 -14.14 -25.20
CA THR A 67 -4.14 -15.09 -24.88
C THR A 67 -2.77 -14.51 -25.28
N GLY A 68 -1.82 -14.48 -24.32
CA GLY A 68 -0.51 -13.85 -24.46
C GLY A 68 -0.52 -12.31 -24.39
N GLN A 69 -1.68 -11.67 -24.28
CA GLN A 69 -1.80 -10.22 -24.12
C GLN A 69 -1.66 -9.80 -22.66
N ARG A 70 -1.56 -8.48 -22.42
CA ARG A 70 -1.52 -7.89 -21.08
C ARG A 70 -2.87 -7.24 -20.77
N ALA A 71 -3.46 -7.64 -19.65
CA ALA A 71 -4.72 -7.09 -19.17
C ALA A 71 -4.49 -6.21 -17.95
N LEU A 72 -4.86 -4.94 -18.03
CA LEU A 72 -4.84 -4.03 -16.89
C LEU A 72 -5.99 -4.38 -15.95
N LEU A 73 -5.71 -4.60 -14.67
CA LEU A 73 -6.75 -4.86 -13.65
C LEU A 73 -6.90 -3.62 -12.78
N LEU A 74 -8.05 -2.97 -12.87
CA LEU A 74 -8.43 -1.83 -12.06
C LEU A 74 -9.68 -2.21 -11.28
N TYR A 75 -9.52 -2.48 -9.99
CA TYR A 75 -10.60 -2.91 -9.12
C TYR A 75 -10.50 -2.22 -7.76
N PRO A 76 -11.59 -2.10 -7.01
CA PRO A 76 -11.51 -2.01 -5.56
C PRO A 76 -10.99 -3.32 -4.96
N ALA A 77 -10.61 -3.30 -3.67
CA ALA A 77 -10.27 -4.55 -2.98
C ALA A 77 -11.56 -5.36 -2.79
N GLY A 78 -11.57 -6.63 -3.19
CA GLY A 78 -12.76 -7.47 -3.14
C GLY A 78 -12.54 -8.84 -3.78
N LEU A 79 -13.58 -9.68 -3.76
CA LEU A 79 -13.53 -11.03 -4.34
C LEU A 79 -13.50 -11.01 -5.87
N ASP A 80 -14.12 -10.01 -6.50
CA ASP A 80 -14.15 -9.88 -7.96
C ASP A 80 -12.76 -9.66 -8.56
N TYR A 81 -11.89 -8.91 -7.87
CA TYR A 81 -10.48 -8.78 -8.25
C TYR A 81 -9.78 -10.15 -8.31
N ILE A 82 -10.03 -11.02 -7.33
CA ILE A 82 -9.41 -12.35 -7.27
C ILE A 82 -9.89 -13.19 -8.44
N ALA A 83 -11.19 -13.18 -8.72
CA ALA A 83 -11.76 -13.90 -9.86
C ALA A 83 -11.24 -13.38 -11.20
N ALA A 84 -11.11 -12.06 -11.37
CA ALA A 84 -10.55 -11.45 -12.58
C ALA A 84 -9.06 -11.76 -12.77
N PHE A 85 -8.28 -11.75 -11.68
CA PHE A 85 -6.88 -12.15 -11.70
C PHE A 85 -6.73 -13.59 -12.19
N PHE A 86 -7.46 -14.54 -11.59
CA PHE A 86 -7.44 -15.93 -12.07
C PHE A 86 -8.03 -16.07 -13.47
N GLY A 87 -9.05 -15.29 -13.85
CA GLY A 87 -9.59 -15.29 -15.20
C GLY A 87 -8.56 -14.92 -16.26
N CYS A 88 -7.68 -13.95 -15.97
CA CYS A 88 -6.53 -13.65 -16.83
C CYS A 88 -5.61 -14.87 -16.97
N LEU A 89 -5.24 -15.49 -15.84
CA LEU A 89 -4.37 -16.67 -15.86
C LEU A 89 -4.98 -17.83 -16.64
N TYR A 90 -6.26 -18.16 -16.42
CA TYR A 90 -6.99 -19.21 -17.14
C TYR A 90 -7.10 -18.94 -18.66
N ALA A 91 -7.07 -17.68 -19.08
CA ALA A 91 -7.04 -17.29 -20.50
C ALA A 91 -5.62 -17.28 -21.11
N GLY A 92 -4.57 -17.54 -20.32
CA GLY A 92 -3.18 -17.30 -20.71
C GLY A 92 -2.87 -15.82 -20.94
N THR A 93 -3.66 -14.92 -20.35
CA THR A 93 -3.46 -13.46 -20.38
C THR A 93 -2.59 -13.04 -19.20
N ILE A 94 -1.61 -12.18 -19.43
CA ILE A 94 -0.70 -11.67 -18.39
C ILE A 94 -1.44 -10.60 -17.59
N ALA A 95 -1.66 -10.84 -16.30
CA ALA A 95 -2.34 -9.89 -15.42
C ALA A 95 -1.42 -8.69 -15.13
N VAL A 96 -1.99 -7.48 -15.15
CA VAL A 96 -1.29 -6.24 -14.79
C VAL A 96 -2.09 -5.52 -13.69
N PRO A 97 -1.90 -5.91 -12.42
CA PRO A 97 -2.55 -5.24 -11.30
C PRO A 97 -2.12 -3.78 -11.16
N ALA A 98 -3.09 -2.88 -11.04
CA ALA A 98 -2.84 -1.48 -10.76
C ALA A 98 -3.88 -0.92 -9.77
N TYR A 99 -3.50 0.14 -9.06
CA TYR A 99 -4.45 0.83 -8.20
C TYR A 99 -5.51 1.53 -9.05
N PRO A 100 -6.81 1.42 -8.72
CA PRO A 100 -7.84 2.19 -9.40
C PRO A 100 -7.56 3.68 -9.20
N PRO A 101 -7.70 4.51 -10.24
CA PRO A 101 -7.40 5.91 -10.17
C PRO A 101 -8.44 6.64 -9.30
N ARG A 102 -7.98 7.36 -8.28
CA ARG A 102 -8.86 8.17 -7.42
C ARG A 102 -9.28 9.47 -8.13
N PRO A 103 -10.49 9.99 -7.91
CA PRO A 103 -11.04 11.17 -8.60
C PRO A 103 -10.06 12.35 -8.71
N ASN A 104 -9.36 12.69 -7.62
CA ASN A 104 -8.47 13.87 -7.54
C ASN A 104 -6.99 13.56 -7.82
N ARG A 105 -6.65 12.40 -8.40
CA ARG A 105 -5.25 12.04 -8.71
C ARG A 105 -4.92 12.08 -10.18
N SER A 106 -3.68 12.45 -10.46
CA SER A 106 -3.05 12.30 -11.76
C SER A 106 -3.22 10.88 -12.30
N LEU A 107 -3.55 10.77 -13.59
CA LEU A 107 -3.62 9.51 -14.34
C LEU A 107 -2.26 9.08 -14.88
N GLU A 108 -1.22 9.91 -14.74
CA GLU A 108 0.11 9.71 -15.35
C GLU A 108 0.69 8.33 -15.03
N ARG A 109 0.54 7.85 -13.79
CA ARG A 109 1.04 6.51 -13.41
C ARG A 109 0.34 5.39 -14.17
N ILE A 110 -0.99 5.48 -14.31
CA ILE A 110 -1.76 4.45 -15.03
C ILE A 110 -1.46 4.53 -16.52
N GLN A 111 -1.36 5.72 -17.10
CA GLN A 111 -0.94 5.90 -18.49
C GLN A 111 0.44 5.30 -18.75
N ALA A 112 1.40 5.58 -17.87
CA ALA A 112 2.74 5.01 -17.98
C ALA A 112 2.75 3.48 -17.87
N ILE A 113 1.89 2.89 -17.03
CA ILE A 113 1.68 1.44 -16.96
C ILE A 113 1.06 0.91 -18.25
N ILE A 114 0.02 1.56 -18.79
CA ILE A 114 -0.64 1.15 -20.04
C ILE A 114 0.37 1.14 -21.19
N HIS A 115 1.19 2.20 -21.30
CA HIS A 115 2.21 2.31 -22.34
C HIS A 115 3.33 1.29 -22.18
N ASP A 116 3.90 1.13 -20.97
CA ASP A 116 4.98 0.17 -20.73
C ASP A 116 4.51 -1.28 -20.91
N ALA A 117 3.34 -1.63 -20.38
CA ALA A 117 2.75 -2.97 -20.54
C ALA A 117 2.23 -3.21 -21.96
N GLU A 118 2.08 -2.17 -22.78
CA GLU A 118 1.37 -2.20 -24.05
C GLU A 118 -0.01 -2.86 -23.88
N ALA A 119 -0.74 -2.47 -22.83
CA ALA A 119 -2.04 -3.06 -22.50
C ALA A 119 -3.11 -2.59 -23.51
N THR A 120 -3.93 -3.52 -24.00
CA THR A 120 -5.02 -3.26 -24.96
C THR A 120 -6.41 -3.51 -24.37
N ILE A 121 -6.46 -4.18 -23.21
CA ILE A 121 -7.68 -4.51 -22.49
C ILE A 121 -7.53 -4.11 -21.02
N ALA A 122 -8.62 -3.60 -20.44
CA ALA A 122 -8.75 -3.35 -19.02
C ALA A 122 -9.96 -4.10 -18.45
N LEU A 123 -9.79 -4.63 -17.26
CA LEU A 123 -10.80 -5.37 -16.50
C LEU A 123 -11.16 -4.56 -15.26
N THR A 124 -12.45 -4.49 -14.97
CA THR A 124 -13.01 -3.81 -13.81
C THR A 124 -14.39 -4.37 -13.46
N ASP A 125 -15.03 -3.86 -12.41
CA ASP A 125 -16.42 -4.16 -12.04
C ASP A 125 -17.38 -3.02 -12.40
N GLY A 126 -18.68 -3.31 -12.39
CA GLY A 126 -19.73 -2.36 -12.72
C GLY A 126 -19.88 -1.25 -11.69
N ALA A 127 -19.37 -1.45 -10.46
CA ALA A 127 -19.41 -0.43 -9.41
C ALA A 127 -18.47 0.74 -9.72
N ILE A 128 -17.26 0.48 -10.24
CA ILE A 128 -16.30 1.55 -10.54
C ILE A 128 -16.23 1.94 -12.02
N LEU A 129 -16.68 1.09 -12.95
CA LEU A 129 -16.63 1.37 -14.39
C LEU A 129 -17.23 2.74 -14.78
N PRO A 130 -18.42 3.16 -14.29
CA PRO A 130 -18.97 4.48 -14.65
C PRO A 130 -18.10 5.65 -14.17
N THR A 131 -17.40 5.47 -13.03
CA THR A 131 -16.46 6.48 -12.52
C THR A 131 -15.20 6.53 -13.38
N LEU A 132 -14.72 5.39 -13.85
CA LEU A 132 -13.59 5.33 -14.80
C LEU A 132 -13.97 5.94 -16.14
N GLU A 133 -15.16 5.65 -16.67
CA GLU A 133 -15.68 6.17 -17.93
C GLU A 133 -15.75 7.70 -17.97
N LYS A 134 -16.22 8.33 -16.89
CA LYS A 134 -16.22 9.78 -16.74
C LYS A 134 -14.82 10.38 -16.92
N ARG A 135 -13.77 9.63 -16.55
CA ARG A 135 -12.36 10.06 -16.65
C ARG A 135 -11.70 9.69 -17.98
N PHE A 136 -12.33 8.89 -18.84
CA PHE A 136 -11.80 8.60 -20.17
C PHE A 136 -11.72 9.88 -21.03
N GLY A 137 -12.63 10.83 -20.81
CA GLY A 137 -12.62 12.13 -21.48
C GLY A 137 -11.33 12.92 -21.27
N ASP A 138 -10.70 12.74 -20.11
CA ASP A 138 -9.46 13.42 -19.73
C ASP A 138 -8.20 12.63 -20.18
N CYS A 139 -8.35 11.41 -20.70
CA CYS A 139 -7.25 10.50 -20.97
C CYS A 139 -7.49 9.59 -22.19
N ALA A 140 -6.86 9.93 -23.32
CA ALA A 140 -6.96 9.19 -24.57
C ALA A 140 -6.56 7.70 -24.45
N ASP A 141 -5.57 7.38 -23.61
CA ASP A 141 -5.09 6.00 -23.42
C ASP A 141 -6.16 5.10 -22.81
N LEU A 142 -6.84 5.56 -21.76
CA LEU A 142 -7.94 4.82 -21.13
C LEU A 142 -9.13 4.65 -22.07
N LYS A 143 -9.42 5.65 -22.90
CA LYS A 143 -10.46 5.56 -23.93
C LYS A 143 -10.14 4.52 -25.01
N GLY A 144 -8.85 4.26 -25.26
CA GLY A 144 -8.38 3.31 -26.27
C GLY A 144 -8.42 1.84 -25.83
N LEU A 145 -8.61 1.56 -24.53
CA LEU A 145 -8.68 0.19 -24.01
C LEU A 145 -10.03 -0.45 -24.31
N HIS A 146 -10.02 -1.75 -24.60
CA HIS A 146 -11.23 -2.55 -24.51
C HIS A 146 -11.56 -2.79 -23.03
N TRP A 147 -12.72 -2.33 -22.57
CA TRP A 147 -13.14 -2.50 -21.18
C TRP A 147 -14.02 -3.72 -21.03
N LEU A 148 -13.60 -4.66 -20.18
CA LEU A 148 -14.40 -5.80 -19.78
C LEU A 148 -14.92 -5.56 -18.37
N ASN A 149 -16.23 -5.34 -18.27
CA ASN A 149 -16.91 -5.43 -16.99
C ASN A 149 -17.05 -6.91 -16.58
N THR A 150 -16.31 -7.32 -15.56
CA THR A 150 -16.27 -8.73 -15.17
C THR A 150 -17.45 -9.17 -14.33
N ASP A 151 -18.17 -8.27 -13.63
CA ASP A 151 -19.34 -8.68 -12.82
C ASP A 151 -20.56 -9.06 -13.69
N ALA A 152 -20.67 -8.46 -14.87
CA ALA A 152 -21.69 -8.74 -15.88
C ALA A 152 -21.44 -10.02 -16.71
N VAL A 153 -20.33 -10.72 -16.51
CA VAL A 153 -20.04 -11.99 -17.18
C VAL A 153 -20.92 -13.09 -16.58
N ASP A 154 -21.59 -13.87 -17.42
CA ASP A 154 -22.40 -15.02 -16.96
C ASP A 154 -21.52 -16.22 -16.60
N ASP A 155 -21.69 -16.78 -15.41
CA ASP A 155 -21.00 -17.98 -14.92
C ASP A 155 -21.34 -19.25 -15.72
N ALA A 156 -22.41 -19.24 -16.52
CA ALA A 156 -22.70 -20.31 -17.47
C ALA A 156 -21.59 -20.48 -18.51
N LEU A 157 -20.89 -19.40 -18.87
CA LEU A 157 -19.79 -19.41 -19.85
C LEU A 157 -18.56 -20.19 -19.37
N ALA A 158 -18.49 -20.55 -18.10
CA ALA A 158 -17.41 -21.39 -17.57
C ALA A 158 -17.33 -22.76 -18.25
N ASP A 159 -18.47 -23.30 -18.67
CA ASP A 159 -18.57 -24.62 -19.32
C ASP A 159 -18.06 -24.57 -20.78
N ASP A 160 -17.99 -23.38 -21.37
CA ASP A 160 -17.46 -23.12 -22.72
C ASP A 160 -15.98 -22.68 -22.73
N TRP A 161 -15.33 -22.60 -21.55
CA TRP A 161 -13.91 -22.31 -21.47
C TRP A 161 -13.08 -23.45 -22.08
N SER A 162 -12.25 -23.13 -23.07
CA SER A 162 -11.27 -24.07 -23.62
C SER A 162 -9.93 -23.90 -22.91
N GLY A 163 -9.37 -24.98 -22.37
CA GLY A 163 -8.04 -24.94 -21.76
C GLY A 163 -6.96 -24.40 -22.72
N VAL A 164 -6.07 -23.57 -22.19
CA VAL A 164 -4.88 -23.07 -22.91
C VAL A 164 -3.65 -23.82 -22.39
N GLU A 165 -2.72 -24.14 -23.29
CA GLU A 165 -1.43 -24.69 -22.87
C GLU A 165 -0.60 -23.57 -22.23
N ILE A 166 -0.43 -23.64 -20.90
CA ILE A 166 0.34 -22.69 -20.11
C ILE A 166 1.47 -23.46 -19.43
N GLY A 167 2.71 -23.14 -19.80
CA GLY A 167 3.91 -23.65 -19.15
C GLY A 167 4.29 -22.87 -17.90
N SER A 168 5.10 -23.48 -17.04
CA SER A 168 5.62 -22.86 -15.80
C SER A 168 6.38 -21.55 -16.05
N ASP A 169 7.06 -21.44 -17.19
CA ASP A 169 7.89 -20.28 -17.54
C ASP A 169 7.07 -19.12 -18.17
N ASN A 170 5.79 -19.34 -18.49
CA ASN A 170 4.93 -18.27 -18.96
C ASN A 170 4.68 -17.24 -17.86
N LEU A 171 4.58 -15.97 -18.27
CA LEU A 171 4.29 -14.86 -17.36
C LEU A 171 2.87 -14.98 -16.82
N ALA A 172 2.75 -14.95 -15.49
CA ALA A 172 1.47 -14.85 -14.81
C ALA A 172 1.08 -13.39 -14.61
N LEU A 173 2.03 -12.53 -14.23
CA LEU A 173 1.78 -11.11 -14.05
C LEU A 173 2.97 -10.21 -14.35
N LEU A 174 2.66 -8.94 -14.63
CA LEU A 174 3.59 -7.83 -14.52
C LEU A 174 3.31 -7.08 -13.22
N GLN A 175 4.18 -7.25 -12.22
CA GLN A 175 4.07 -6.54 -10.95
C GLN A 175 4.78 -5.20 -11.06
N TYR A 176 4.02 -4.11 -11.19
CA TYR A 176 4.60 -2.79 -11.29
C TYR A 176 5.15 -2.29 -9.97
N THR A 177 6.45 -1.98 -9.97
CA THR A 177 7.13 -1.29 -8.87
C THR A 177 7.41 0.16 -9.28
N SER A 178 7.54 1.05 -8.30
CA SER A 178 7.69 2.48 -8.60
C SER A 178 9.07 2.88 -9.16
N GLY A 179 9.82 2.07 -9.92
CA GLY A 179 11.06 2.45 -10.70
C GLY A 179 11.97 3.66 -10.29
N SER A 180 13.29 3.44 -10.15
CA SER A 180 14.31 4.52 -9.89
C SER A 180 14.52 5.58 -10.99
N THR A 181 13.75 5.51 -12.06
CA THR A 181 13.65 6.45 -13.16
C THR A 181 12.16 6.67 -13.30
N ALA A 182 11.63 7.90 -13.31
CA ALA A 182 10.20 8.24 -13.20
C ALA A 182 9.16 7.39 -14.00
N ALA A 183 9.59 6.51 -14.92
CA ALA A 183 8.79 5.46 -15.53
C ALA A 183 8.65 4.20 -14.64
N PRO A 184 7.42 3.69 -14.42
CA PRO A 184 7.15 2.48 -13.64
C PRO A 184 7.79 1.26 -14.32
N LYS A 185 8.18 0.24 -13.53
CA LYS A 185 8.83 -0.98 -14.05
C LYS A 185 7.95 -2.20 -13.82
N GLY A 186 7.53 -2.86 -14.89
CA GLY A 186 6.80 -4.13 -14.80
C GLY A 186 7.75 -5.28 -14.51
N VAL A 187 7.78 -5.77 -13.27
CA VAL A 187 8.55 -6.98 -12.93
C VAL A 187 7.87 -8.20 -13.55
N MET A 188 8.61 -8.95 -14.36
CA MET A 188 8.11 -10.11 -15.11
C MET A 188 8.11 -11.37 -14.23
N ILE A 189 6.93 -11.73 -13.69
CA ILE A 189 6.77 -12.86 -12.78
C ILE A 189 6.06 -14.02 -13.48
N SER A 190 6.71 -15.18 -13.53
CA SER A 190 6.14 -16.40 -14.11
C SER A 190 5.28 -17.19 -13.14
N HIS A 191 4.56 -18.18 -13.66
CA HIS A 191 3.87 -19.18 -12.83
C HIS A 191 4.84 -19.94 -11.91
N ASP A 192 6.01 -20.30 -12.43
CA ASP A 192 7.07 -20.97 -11.66
C ASP A 192 7.56 -20.12 -10.49
N ASN A 193 7.78 -18.83 -10.73
CA ASN A 193 8.19 -17.87 -9.72
C ASN A 193 7.20 -17.85 -8.56
N LEU A 194 5.90 -17.76 -8.87
CA LEU A 194 4.83 -17.72 -7.87
C LEU A 194 4.75 -19.02 -7.06
N LEU A 195 4.69 -20.18 -7.72
CA LEU A 195 4.57 -21.47 -7.04
C LEU A 195 5.81 -21.77 -6.19
N HIS A 196 7.01 -21.47 -6.71
CA HIS A 196 8.23 -21.65 -5.97
C HIS A 196 8.25 -20.75 -4.73
N ASN A 197 7.96 -19.44 -4.87
CA ASN A 197 7.96 -18.55 -3.71
C ASN A 197 6.88 -18.93 -2.68
N SER A 198 5.68 -19.34 -3.11
CA SER A 198 4.65 -19.89 -2.20
C SER A 198 5.12 -21.16 -1.47
N SER A 199 5.88 -22.02 -2.13
CA SER A 199 6.48 -23.19 -1.46
C SER A 199 7.50 -22.81 -0.38
N LEU A 200 8.25 -21.73 -0.60
CA LEU A 200 9.19 -21.17 0.39
C LEU A 200 8.46 -20.51 1.55
N ILE A 201 7.41 -19.75 1.28
CA ILE A 201 6.56 -19.14 2.30
C ILE A 201 5.92 -20.24 3.14
N HIS A 202 5.35 -21.28 2.52
CA HIS A 202 4.76 -22.42 3.24
C HIS A 202 5.75 -23.08 4.23
N GLN A 203 6.96 -23.37 3.75
CA GLN A 203 8.02 -23.95 4.59
C GLN A 203 8.45 -23.00 5.72
N SER A 204 8.53 -21.70 5.44
CA SER A 204 9.02 -20.68 6.37
C SER A 204 7.98 -20.30 7.43
N PHE A 205 6.71 -20.25 7.03
CA PHE A 205 5.58 -19.90 7.89
C PHE A 205 5.05 -21.12 8.65
N GLN A 206 5.30 -22.33 8.13
CA GLN A 206 4.78 -23.59 8.67
C GLN A 206 3.25 -23.58 8.77
N ASP A 207 2.60 -22.92 7.80
CA ASP A 207 1.15 -22.89 7.67
C ASP A 207 0.64 -24.26 7.19
N THR A 208 -0.59 -24.58 7.56
CA THR A 208 -1.25 -25.84 7.20
C THR A 208 -2.64 -25.52 6.65
N PRO A 209 -3.35 -26.49 6.04
CA PRO A 209 -4.74 -26.28 5.67
C PRO A 209 -5.62 -25.84 6.85
N ASP A 210 -5.27 -26.20 8.09
CA ASP A 210 -6.01 -25.82 9.31
C ASP A 210 -5.65 -24.41 9.83
N SER A 211 -4.68 -23.74 9.21
CA SER A 211 -4.43 -22.32 9.44
C SER A 211 -5.61 -21.47 8.99
N ALA A 212 -5.72 -20.26 9.54
CA ALA A 212 -6.65 -19.23 9.08
C ALA A 212 -5.92 -17.90 8.97
N GLY A 213 -6.10 -17.21 7.84
CA GLY A 213 -5.44 -15.94 7.58
C GLY A 213 -6.36 -14.73 7.71
N VAL A 214 -5.80 -13.58 8.07
CA VAL A 214 -6.43 -12.26 7.93
C VAL A 214 -5.47 -11.33 7.18
N SER A 215 -5.99 -10.53 6.23
CA SER A 215 -5.20 -9.48 5.56
C SER A 215 -6.06 -8.31 5.16
N TRP A 216 -5.53 -7.11 5.35
CA TRP A 216 -6.04 -5.86 4.81
C TRP A 216 -5.14 -5.30 3.72
N LEU A 217 -4.06 -6.02 3.36
CA LEU A 217 -3.01 -5.51 2.50
C LEU A 217 -3.50 -5.29 1.06
N PRO A 218 -3.01 -4.25 0.36
CA PRO A 218 -3.44 -3.96 -1.00
C PRO A 218 -3.18 -5.14 -1.94
N PRO A 219 -4.19 -5.62 -2.68
CA PRO A 219 -4.03 -6.79 -3.55
C PRO A 219 -3.24 -6.48 -4.84
N TYR A 220 -2.87 -5.22 -5.05
CA TYR A 220 -2.02 -4.75 -6.16
C TYR A 220 -0.53 -4.66 -5.77
N HIS A 221 -0.19 -4.92 -4.50
CA HIS A 221 1.18 -4.99 -3.99
C HIS A 221 1.57 -6.45 -3.77
N ASP A 222 2.84 -6.81 -3.96
CA ASP A 222 3.33 -8.19 -3.87
C ASP A 222 2.92 -8.90 -2.56
N MET A 223 3.05 -8.25 -1.40
CA MET A 223 2.72 -8.81 -0.09
C MET A 223 1.22 -9.08 0.07
N GLY A 224 0.35 -8.25 -0.52
CA GLY A 224 -1.09 -8.48 -0.50
C GLY A 224 -1.54 -9.51 -1.54
N LEU A 225 -0.95 -9.49 -2.73
CA LEU A 225 -1.25 -10.44 -3.80
C LEU A 225 -0.68 -11.83 -3.51
N VAL A 226 0.65 -11.95 -3.45
CA VAL A 226 1.33 -13.23 -3.26
C VAL A 226 1.11 -13.75 -1.84
N GLY A 227 1.31 -12.91 -0.82
CA GLY A 227 1.14 -13.32 0.58
C GLY A 227 -0.31 -13.42 1.03
N GLY A 228 -1.16 -12.47 0.62
CA GLY A 228 -2.55 -12.41 1.06
C GLY A 228 -3.55 -13.20 0.22
N ILE A 229 -3.26 -13.46 -1.06
CA ILE A 229 -4.18 -14.17 -1.97
C ILE A 229 -3.58 -15.51 -2.41
N LEU A 230 -2.41 -15.52 -3.03
CA LEU A 230 -1.88 -16.74 -3.66
C LEU A 230 -1.38 -17.78 -2.64
N GLN A 231 -0.78 -17.33 -1.52
CA GLN A 231 -0.32 -18.23 -0.47
C GLN A 231 -1.43 -19.04 0.20
N PRO A 232 -2.56 -18.47 0.67
CA PRO A 232 -3.63 -19.27 1.26
C PRO A 232 -4.24 -20.27 0.28
N LEU A 233 -4.34 -19.94 -1.02
CA LEU A 233 -4.72 -20.88 -2.08
C LEU A 233 -3.70 -22.04 -2.20
N TYR A 234 -2.40 -21.73 -2.18
CA TYR A 234 -1.34 -22.72 -2.17
C TYR A 234 -1.46 -23.66 -0.99
N VAL A 235 -1.70 -23.16 0.22
CA VAL A 235 -1.81 -24.01 1.42
C VAL A 235 -3.14 -24.76 1.48
N GLY A 236 -4.21 -24.17 0.94
CA GLY A 236 -5.58 -24.65 1.14
C GLY A 236 -6.21 -24.12 2.43
N ALA A 237 -5.73 -22.98 2.94
CA ALA A 237 -6.23 -22.35 4.15
C ALA A 237 -7.22 -21.22 3.80
N PRO A 238 -8.31 -21.03 4.56
CA PRO A 238 -9.21 -19.91 4.36
C PRO A 238 -8.52 -18.58 4.69
N MET A 239 -8.83 -17.55 3.90
CA MET A 239 -8.33 -16.20 4.09
C MET A 239 -9.48 -15.21 4.29
N THR A 240 -9.44 -14.44 5.37
CA THR A 240 -10.35 -13.31 5.59
C THR A 240 -9.68 -12.01 5.17
N LEU A 241 -10.33 -11.26 4.29
CA LEU A 241 -9.83 -10.06 3.66
C LEU A 241 -10.68 -8.86 4.07
N MET A 242 -10.08 -7.68 4.12
CA MET A 242 -10.78 -6.40 4.18
C MET A 242 -10.01 -5.37 3.34
N SER A 243 -10.65 -4.24 3.03
CA SER A 243 -9.93 -3.19 2.28
C SER A 243 -8.83 -2.54 3.13
N PRO A 244 -7.71 -2.09 2.52
CA PRO A 244 -6.69 -1.32 3.24
C PRO A 244 -7.27 -0.07 3.90
N VAL A 245 -8.27 0.51 3.24
CA VAL A 245 -8.95 1.72 3.68
C VAL A 245 -9.75 1.46 4.96
N ALA A 246 -10.45 0.33 5.06
CA ALA A 246 -11.17 -0.05 6.29
C ALA A 246 -10.22 -0.21 7.48
N PHE A 247 -9.02 -0.78 7.26
CA PHE A 247 -7.98 -0.86 8.30
C PHE A 247 -7.47 0.52 8.71
N LEU A 248 -7.11 1.38 7.74
CA LEU A 248 -6.57 2.71 8.03
C LEU A 248 -7.58 3.61 8.75
N GLN A 249 -8.88 3.46 8.44
CA GLN A 249 -9.99 4.12 9.16
C GLN A 249 -10.04 3.67 10.61
N LYS A 250 -10.10 2.36 10.85
CA LYS A 250 -10.28 1.83 12.21
C LYS A 250 -9.40 0.59 12.39
N PRO A 251 -8.15 0.76 12.85
CA PRO A 251 -7.18 -0.33 13.00
C PRO A 251 -7.66 -1.48 13.89
N LEU A 252 -8.57 -1.20 14.83
CA LEU A 252 -9.20 -2.22 15.67
C LEU A 252 -9.93 -3.30 14.84
N ARG A 253 -10.48 -2.97 13.67
CA ARG A 253 -11.17 -3.93 12.78
C ARG A 253 -10.28 -5.11 12.39
N TRP A 254 -9.00 -4.83 12.15
CA TRP A 254 -8.02 -5.88 11.84
C TRP A 254 -7.88 -6.87 13.01
N LEU A 255 -7.74 -6.35 14.22
CA LEU A 255 -7.58 -7.18 15.42
C LEU A 255 -8.86 -7.92 15.80
N GLN A 256 -10.03 -7.29 15.59
CA GLN A 256 -11.33 -7.92 15.75
C GLN A 256 -11.52 -9.07 14.75
N ALA A 257 -11.09 -8.90 13.49
CA ALA A 257 -11.12 -9.97 12.51
C ALA A 257 -10.19 -11.13 12.90
N ILE A 258 -8.97 -10.84 13.38
CA ILE A 258 -8.06 -11.87 13.91
C ILE A 258 -8.74 -12.64 15.05
N SER A 259 -9.34 -11.93 16.00
CA SER A 259 -10.00 -12.54 17.15
C SER A 259 -11.23 -13.35 16.76
N ARG A 260 -12.13 -12.78 15.96
CA ARG A 260 -13.39 -13.41 15.53
C ARG A 260 -13.17 -14.67 14.70
N TYR A 261 -12.20 -14.62 13.79
CA TYR A 261 -11.90 -15.72 12.88
C TYR A 261 -10.73 -16.59 13.33
N GLN A 262 -10.22 -16.33 14.55
CA GLN A 262 -9.17 -17.12 15.20
C GLN A 262 -7.96 -17.31 14.28
N ALA A 263 -7.54 -16.20 13.65
CA ALA A 263 -6.52 -16.22 12.62
C ALA A 263 -5.16 -16.60 13.21
N THR A 264 -4.49 -17.56 12.56
CA THR A 264 -3.17 -18.03 12.95
C THR A 264 -2.05 -17.23 12.30
N THR A 265 -2.32 -16.60 11.16
CA THR A 265 -1.34 -15.85 10.37
C THR A 265 -1.93 -14.55 9.86
N SER A 266 -1.24 -13.45 10.12
CA SER A 266 -1.62 -12.11 9.66
C SER A 266 -0.42 -11.19 9.82
N GLY A 267 -0.36 -10.06 9.12
CA GLY A 267 0.73 -9.13 9.26
C GLY A 267 0.64 -7.97 8.28
N GLY A 268 1.69 -7.15 8.26
CA GLY A 268 1.78 -6.00 7.38
C GLY A 268 3.04 -5.20 7.64
N PRO A 269 3.15 -4.00 7.05
CA PRO A 269 4.28 -3.12 7.30
C PRO A 269 4.37 -2.68 8.76
N ASN A 270 5.57 -2.32 9.22
CA ASN A 270 5.86 -1.99 10.61
C ASN A 270 4.89 -0.93 11.19
N PHE A 271 4.54 0.11 10.42
CA PHE A 271 3.64 1.20 10.84
C PHE A 271 2.26 0.71 11.26
N ALA A 272 1.79 -0.42 10.72
CA ALA A 272 0.46 -0.94 11.02
C ALA A 272 0.32 -1.31 12.49
N TYR A 273 1.38 -1.88 13.07
CA TYR A 273 1.44 -2.20 14.49
C TYR A 273 1.41 -0.93 15.35
N ASP A 274 2.18 0.11 14.99
CA ASP A 274 2.14 1.39 15.69
C ASP A 274 0.77 2.06 15.59
N LEU A 275 0.11 1.94 14.44
CA LEU A 275 -1.23 2.50 14.25
C LEU A 275 -2.25 1.81 15.16
N CYS A 276 -2.20 0.48 15.28
CA CYS A 276 -3.02 -0.27 16.23
C CYS A 276 -2.80 0.16 17.69
N VAL A 277 -1.55 0.35 18.12
CA VAL A 277 -1.27 0.82 19.48
C VAL A 277 -1.85 2.21 19.71
N ARG A 278 -1.69 3.12 18.75
CA ARG A 278 -2.16 4.51 18.88
C ARG A 278 -3.67 4.67 18.88
N LYS A 279 -4.38 3.89 18.04
CA LYS A 279 -5.81 4.07 17.77
C LYS A 279 -6.72 3.12 18.55
N THR A 280 -6.20 2.44 19.58
CA THR A 280 -7.01 1.54 20.43
C THR A 280 -6.88 1.89 21.91
N THR A 281 -7.97 1.75 22.66
CA THR A 281 -8.00 1.95 24.12
C THR A 281 -7.78 0.64 24.88
N PRO A 282 -7.33 0.68 26.15
CA PRO A 282 -7.20 -0.54 26.96
C PRO A 282 -8.48 -1.37 27.05
N GLN A 283 -9.66 -0.74 27.10
CA GLN A 283 -10.96 -1.40 27.13
C GLN A 283 -11.23 -2.18 25.83
N GLN A 284 -11.02 -1.54 24.67
CA GLN A 284 -11.15 -2.20 23.38
C GLN A 284 -10.18 -3.37 23.23
N ARG A 285 -8.95 -3.23 23.77
CA ARG A 285 -7.95 -4.31 23.74
C ARG A 285 -8.37 -5.50 24.61
N ALA A 286 -9.04 -5.25 25.73
CA ALA A 286 -9.50 -6.30 26.65
C ALA A 286 -10.63 -7.16 26.08
N GLU A 287 -11.34 -6.69 25.05
CA GLU A 287 -12.40 -7.44 24.35
C GLU A 287 -11.84 -8.40 23.29
N LEU A 288 -10.54 -8.34 22.99
CA LEU A 288 -9.90 -9.15 21.98
C LEU A 288 -9.35 -10.46 22.55
N ASP A 289 -9.37 -11.50 21.72
CA ASP A 289 -8.58 -12.72 21.88
C ASP A 289 -7.64 -12.88 20.69
N LEU A 290 -6.36 -12.66 20.92
CA LEU A 290 -5.26 -12.77 19.96
C LEU A 290 -4.37 -14.00 20.23
N SER A 291 -4.80 -14.93 21.09
CA SER A 291 -4.02 -16.10 21.49
C SER A 291 -3.74 -17.09 20.36
N THR A 292 -4.54 -17.04 19.30
CA THR A 292 -4.37 -17.87 18.09
C THR A 292 -3.37 -17.31 17.10
N TRP A 293 -3.00 -16.03 17.22
CA TRP A 293 -2.11 -15.36 16.28
C TRP A 293 -0.65 -15.81 16.49
N ARG A 294 -0.25 -16.86 15.76
CA ARG A 294 1.06 -17.52 15.88
C ARG A 294 2.14 -16.91 15.00
N LEU A 295 1.76 -16.24 13.92
CA LEU A 295 2.67 -15.62 12.97
C LEU A 295 2.19 -14.22 12.59
N ALA A 296 2.85 -13.22 13.17
CA ALA A 296 2.63 -11.79 12.98
C ALA A 296 3.77 -11.19 12.13
N PHE A 297 3.65 -11.27 10.80
CA PHE A 297 4.75 -10.85 9.92
C PHE A 297 4.88 -9.32 9.79
N SER A 298 6.12 -8.83 9.82
CA SER A 298 6.47 -7.42 9.62
C SER A 298 7.52 -7.30 8.50
N GLY A 299 7.24 -6.49 7.48
CA GLY A 299 8.10 -6.36 6.30
C GLY A 299 7.68 -5.21 5.36
N ALA A 300 8.27 -5.15 4.16
CA ALA A 300 8.06 -4.10 3.15
C ALA A 300 8.55 -2.67 3.50
N GLU A 301 8.99 -2.42 4.73
CA GLU A 301 9.63 -1.17 5.18
C GLU A 301 10.63 -1.44 6.32
N PRO A 302 11.43 -0.44 6.75
CA PRO A 302 12.28 -0.60 7.93
C PRO A 302 11.48 -1.04 9.17
N ILE A 303 11.99 -2.05 9.86
CA ILE A 303 11.33 -2.63 11.04
C ILE A 303 11.97 -2.05 12.30
N HIS A 304 11.15 -1.41 13.14
CA HIS A 304 11.63 -0.75 14.34
C HIS A 304 11.39 -1.62 15.58
N HIS A 305 12.43 -1.76 16.40
CA HIS A 305 12.36 -2.54 17.64
C HIS A 305 11.28 -2.02 18.60
N GLU A 306 11.17 -0.69 18.73
CA GLU A 306 10.22 -0.03 19.64
C GLU A 306 8.77 -0.31 19.24
N THR A 307 8.43 -0.24 17.95
CA THR A 307 7.11 -0.58 17.43
C THR A 307 6.68 -1.98 17.86
N LEU A 308 7.55 -2.97 17.66
CA LEU A 308 7.26 -4.36 18.03
C LEU A 308 7.12 -4.51 19.55
N ALA A 309 7.97 -3.84 20.33
CA ALA A 309 7.92 -3.87 21.79
C ALA A 309 6.62 -3.24 22.33
N HIS A 310 6.23 -2.07 21.83
CA HIS A 310 5.01 -1.38 22.23
C HIS A 310 3.76 -2.18 21.88
N PHE A 311 3.70 -2.75 20.67
CA PHE A 311 2.58 -3.60 20.28
C PHE A 311 2.49 -4.86 21.17
N ALA A 312 3.60 -5.57 21.37
CA ALA A 312 3.60 -6.74 22.25
C ALA A 312 3.09 -6.41 23.66
N ALA A 313 3.55 -5.29 24.24
CA ALA A 313 3.11 -4.87 25.57
C ALA A 313 1.63 -4.46 25.60
N ALA A 314 1.17 -3.70 24.61
CA ALA A 314 -0.20 -3.20 24.52
C ALA A 314 -1.24 -4.32 24.39
N PHE A 315 -0.89 -5.40 23.68
CA PHE A 315 -1.82 -6.48 23.33
C PHE A 315 -1.54 -7.80 24.07
N ALA A 316 -0.54 -7.85 24.97
CA ALA A 316 -0.29 -9.01 25.82
C ALA A 316 -1.52 -9.45 26.64
N PRO A 317 -2.33 -8.53 27.23
CA PRO A 317 -3.54 -8.90 27.96
C PRO A 317 -4.61 -9.59 27.09
N ALA A 318 -4.60 -9.33 25.78
CA ALA A 318 -5.47 -9.99 24.80
C ALA A 318 -4.92 -11.35 24.33
N GLY A 319 -3.80 -11.83 24.90
CA GLY A 319 -3.18 -13.11 24.54
C GLY A 319 -2.15 -13.05 23.42
N PHE A 320 -1.77 -11.86 22.92
CA PHE A 320 -0.71 -11.74 21.92
C PHE A 320 0.66 -12.13 22.49
N ASP A 321 1.34 -13.09 21.86
CA ASP A 321 2.68 -13.53 22.24
C ASP A 321 3.75 -12.82 21.38
N ARG A 322 4.73 -12.17 22.02
CA ARG A 322 5.85 -11.51 21.32
C ARG A 322 6.63 -12.47 20.39
N ARG A 323 6.60 -13.77 20.67
CA ARG A 323 7.22 -14.82 19.82
C ARG A 323 6.48 -15.04 18.50
N ALA A 324 5.26 -14.52 18.37
CA ALA A 324 4.53 -14.55 17.11
C ALA A 324 5.13 -13.62 16.05
N PHE A 325 5.87 -12.57 16.46
CA PHE A 325 6.46 -11.65 15.50
C PHE A 325 7.43 -12.32 14.54
N TYR A 326 7.19 -12.06 13.25
CA TYR A 326 7.95 -12.61 12.14
C TYR A 326 8.50 -11.47 11.26
N PRO A 327 9.61 -10.81 11.66
CA PRO A 327 10.31 -9.90 10.77
C PRO A 327 10.79 -10.63 9.51
N CYS A 328 10.55 -10.04 8.35
CA CYS A 328 10.92 -10.61 7.06
C CYS A 328 11.30 -9.54 6.04
N TYR A 329 12.11 -9.94 5.07
CA TYR A 329 12.53 -9.11 3.95
C TYR A 329 12.16 -9.77 2.62
N GLY A 330 11.82 -8.94 1.65
CA GLY A 330 11.27 -9.37 0.37
C GLY A 330 11.07 -8.21 -0.61
N MET A 331 10.90 -8.55 -1.88
CA MET A 331 10.65 -7.61 -2.97
C MET A 331 10.06 -8.32 -4.20
N ALA A 332 9.35 -7.58 -5.05
CA ALA A 332 8.75 -8.07 -6.29
C ALA A 332 9.76 -8.74 -7.24
N GLU A 333 10.99 -8.22 -7.36
CA GLU A 333 12.06 -8.81 -8.18
C GLU A 333 12.50 -10.22 -7.72
N ALA A 334 12.20 -10.56 -6.46
CA ALA A 334 12.36 -11.90 -5.88
C ALA A 334 11.00 -12.57 -5.63
N THR A 335 9.98 -12.15 -6.38
CA THR A 335 8.56 -12.52 -6.26
C THR A 335 7.89 -12.01 -4.98
N LEU A 336 8.42 -12.37 -3.81
CA LEU A 336 8.02 -11.81 -2.53
C LEU A 336 9.08 -12.12 -1.45
N LEU A 337 9.04 -13.30 -0.81
CA LEU A 337 9.83 -13.58 0.38
C LEU A 337 11.28 -13.95 0.04
N VAL A 338 12.24 -13.35 0.76
CA VAL A 338 13.69 -13.58 0.61
C VAL A 338 14.34 -14.06 1.91
N SER A 339 14.01 -13.42 3.03
CA SER A 339 14.47 -13.84 4.35
C SER A 339 13.36 -13.66 5.37
N GLY A 340 13.38 -14.48 6.40
CA GLY A 340 12.36 -14.44 7.44
C GLY A 340 12.83 -15.04 8.74
N ASN A 341 12.23 -14.58 9.83
CA ASN A 341 12.50 -15.11 11.16
C ASN A 341 12.09 -16.60 11.24
N ARG A 342 12.35 -17.26 12.37
CA ARG A 342 11.82 -18.60 12.62
C ARG A 342 10.50 -18.50 13.40
N PRO A 343 9.42 -19.19 13.00
CA PRO A 343 8.16 -19.17 13.75
C PRO A 343 8.37 -19.55 15.22
N GLY A 344 7.75 -18.81 16.14
CA GLY A 344 7.87 -19.03 17.58
C GLY A 344 9.18 -18.55 18.21
N GLN A 345 10.11 -17.96 17.45
CA GLN A 345 11.29 -17.29 18.00
C GLN A 345 11.06 -15.78 18.06
N PRO A 346 11.40 -15.11 19.18
CA PRO A 346 11.25 -13.67 19.27
C PRO A 346 12.16 -12.95 18.25
N PRO A 347 11.77 -11.75 17.76
CA PRO A 347 12.61 -10.93 16.91
C PRO A 347 14.01 -10.71 17.51
N GLN A 348 15.04 -10.99 16.71
CA GLN A 348 16.41 -10.64 17.06
C GLN A 348 16.67 -9.18 16.73
N HIS A 349 17.54 -8.54 17.50
CA HIS A 349 17.99 -7.19 17.23
C HIS A 349 19.48 -7.07 17.56
N CYS A 350 20.14 -6.10 16.93
CA CYS A 350 21.50 -5.75 17.25
C CYS A 350 21.65 -4.23 17.43
N THR A 351 22.51 -3.85 18.37
CA THR A 351 22.84 -2.45 18.62
C THR A 351 24.21 -2.15 18.00
N VAL A 352 24.25 -1.19 17.08
CA VAL A 352 25.42 -0.82 16.29
C VAL A 352 25.86 0.59 16.63
N ASP A 353 27.17 0.82 16.74
CA ASP A 353 27.75 2.15 16.93
C ASP A 353 27.45 3.05 15.71
N SER A 354 26.80 4.20 15.95
CA SER A 354 26.33 5.07 14.87
C SER A 354 27.50 5.71 14.12
N LYS A 355 28.61 6.05 14.80
CA LYS A 355 29.79 6.67 14.16
C LYS A 355 30.50 5.70 13.22
N ALA A 356 30.60 4.43 13.61
CA ALA A 356 31.12 3.36 12.78
C ALA A 356 30.22 3.11 11.56
N LEU A 357 28.89 3.12 11.77
CA LEU A 357 27.92 2.91 10.70
C LEU A 357 27.99 3.99 9.61
N ARG A 358 28.27 5.26 9.98
CA ARG A 358 28.54 6.37 9.02
C ARG A 358 29.69 6.05 8.04
N HIS A 359 30.59 5.14 8.42
CA HIS A 359 31.72 4.69 7.61
C HIS A 359 31.52 3.25 7.09
N HIS A 360 30.27 2.79 7.00
CA HIS A 360 29.88 1.44 6.57
C HIS A 360 30.51 0.30 7.40
N ARG A 361 30.84 0.56 8.67
CA ARG A 361 31.36 -0.44 9.61
C ARG A 361 30.30 -0.83 10.64
N VAL A 362 30.21 -2.14 10.90
CA VAL A 362 29.27 -2.73 11.86
C VAL A 362 30.05 -3.08 13.12
N LEU A 363 30.10 -2.15 14.08
CA LEU A 363 30.69 -2.37 15.39
C LEU A 363 29.58 -2.42 16.44
N THR A 364 29.59 -3.44 17.31
CA THR A 364 28.65 -3.51 18.43
C THR A 364 28.92 -2.36 19.39
N ALA A 365 27.89 -1.58 19.71
CA ALA A 365 27.98 -0.63 20.80
C ALA A 365 28.08 -1.41 22.12
N ALA A 366 29.07 -1.09 22.96
CA ALA A 366 29.17 -1.71 24.28
C ALA A 366 27.92 -1.36 25.11
N ALA A 367 27.31 -2.35 25.74
CA ALA A 367 26.31 -2.11 26.77
C ALA A 367 27.00 -1.36 27.92
N SER A 368 26.63 -0.10 28.15
CA SER A 368 27.22 0.85 29.09
C SER A 368 28.59 1.43 28.71
N SER A 369 28.58 2.61 28.06
CA SER A 369 29.54 3.66 28.41
C SER A 369 28.84 4.61 29.38
N THR A 370 29.32 4.69 30.62
CA THR A 370 28.87 5.63 31.66
C THR A 370 29.05 7.11 31.26
N ASP A 371 29.76 7.36 30.18
CA ASP A 371 29.79 8.65 29.49
C ASP A 371 28.78 8.58 28.34
N GLY A 372 27.70 9.36 28.41
CA GLY A 372 26.61 9.42 27.42
C GLY A 372 27.01 9.93 26.02
N SER A 373 28.13 9.45 25.46
CA SER A 373 28.80 9.93 24.24
C SER A 373 28.82 8.93 23.08
N THR A 374 28.23 7.75 23.25
CA THR A 374 28.13 6.73 22.19
C THR A 374 26.70 6.70 21.64
N GLU A 375 26.46 7.45 20.56
CA GLU A 375 25.24 7.33 19.75
C GLU A 375 25.16 5.91 19.17
N ALA A 376 24.11 5.16 19.49
CA ALA A 376 23.93 3.79 19.03
C ALA A 376 22.57 3.61 18.33
N GLN A 377 22.53 2.78 17.30
CA GLN A 377 21.33 2.49 16.52
C GLN A 377 20.95 1.01 16.65
N VAL A 378 19.66 0.75 16.89
CA VAL A 378 19.12 -0.62 17.00
C VAL A 378 18.53 -1.04 15.65
N PHE A 379 18.95 -2.20 15.16
CA PHE A 379 18.41 -2.83 13.95
C PHE A 379 17.70 -4.13 14.31
N VAL A 380 16.54 -4.37 13.71
CA VAL A 380 15.82 -5.65 13.81
C VAL A 380 16.31 -6.60 12.73
N GLY A 381 16.61 -7.84 13.11
CA GLY A 381 16.99 -8.89 12.18
C GLY A 381 15.78 -9.35 11.36
N CYS A 382 15.89 -9.27 10.05
CA CYS A 382 14.90 -9.71 9.07
C CYS A 382 15.03 -11.21 8.74
N GLY A 383 15.58 -11.99 9.69
CA GLY A 383 15.68 -13.43 9.56
C GLY A 383 16.88 -13.94 8.77
N GLN A 384 16.83 -15.24 8.49
CA GLN A 384 17.83 -15.93 7.65
C GLN A 384 17.29 -16.03 6.22
N ALA A 385 18.17 -16.18 5.24
CA ALA A 385 17.76 -16.52 3.89
C ALA A 385 16.84 -17.74 3.91
N VAL A 386 15.70 -17.67 3.23
CA VAL A 386 14.82 -18.83 3.11
C VAL A 386 15.49 -19.90 2.25
N ARG A 387 15.02 -21.15 2.37
CA ARG A 387 15.57 -22.28 1.62
C ARG A 387 15.64 -21.96 0.12
N ASP A 388 16.67 -22.47 -0.56
CA ASP A 388 16.90 -22.28 -2.01
C ASP A 388 17.07 -20.81 -2.45
N GLN A 389 17.29 -19.90 -1.50
CA GLN A 389 17.78 -18.54 -1.73
C GLN A 389 19.11 -18.33 -1.03
N SER A 390 19.97 -17.51 -1.63
CA SER A 390 21.26 -17.14 -1.05
C SER A 390 21.41 -15.62 -1.05
N ILE A 391 22.00 -15.12 0.02
CA ILE A 391 22.23 -13.69 0.25
C ILE A 391 23.72 -13.46 0.38
N VAL A 392 24.23 -12.50 -0.37
CA VAL A 392 25.62 -12.04 -0.27
C VAL A 392 25.61 -10.53 -0.10
N ILE A 393 26.40 -10.04 0.85
CA ILE A 393 26.62 -8.60 1.02
C ILE A 393 27.81 -8.23 0.14
N VAL A 394 27.61 -7.32 -0.81
CA VAL A 394 28.57 -6.95 -1.84
C VAL A 394 28.87 -5.46 -1.77
N ASP A 395 30.14 -5.09 -1.83
CA ASP A 395 30.54 -3.69 -1.94
C ASP A 395 30.10 -3.18 -3.34
N PRO A 396 29.19 -2.19 -3.42
CA PRO A 396 28.57 -1.79 -4.67
C PRO A 396 29.54 -1.13 -5.67
N ASP A 397 30.68 -0.62 -5.20
CA ASP A 397 31.69 0.04 -6.03
C ASP A 397 32.69 -0.96 -6.60
N THR A 398 33.13 -1.90 -5.76
CA THR A 398 34.14 -2.89 -6.16
C THR A 398 33.52 -4.14 -6.77
N GLY A 399 32.26 -4.46 -6.45
CA GLY A 399 31.57 -5.68 -6.87
C GLY A 399 32.10 -6.95 -6.21
N ARG A 400 32.77 -6.83 -5.05
CA ARG A 400 33.34 -7.95 -4.27
C ARG A 400 32.55 -8.14 -2.98
N ALA A 401 32.56 -9.35 -2.42
CA ALA A 401 31.88 -9.58 -1.15
C ALA A 401 32.47 -8.72 -0.02
N CYS A 402 31.59 -8.15 0.79
CA CYS A 402 31.96 -7.44 2.01
C CYS A 402 32.41 -8.43 3.10
N PRO A 403 33.40 -8.07 3.93
CA PRO A 403 33.62 -8.69 5.22
C PRO A 403 32.37 -8.61 6.12
N ALA A 404 32.28 -9.51 7.11
CA ALA A 404 31.10 -9.61 7.98
C ALA A 404 30.81 -8.34 8.82
N ASP A 405 31.83 -7.52 9.08
CA ASP A 405 31.74 -6.26 9.83
C ASP A 405 31.48 -5.04 8.94
N ARG A 406 31.01 -5.24 7.70
CA ARG A 406 30.79 -4.16 6.73
C ARG A 406 29.38 -4.17 6.17
N VAL A 407 28.84 -2.96 6.00
CA VAL A 407 27.61 -2.74 5.24
C VAL A 407 27.93 -2.76 3.75
N GLY A 408 27.09 -3.42 2.97
CA GLY A 408 27.15 -3.43 1.51
C GLY A 408 25.77 -3.61 0.88
N GLU A 409 25.73 -3.65 -0.44
CA GLU A 409 24.54 -3.96 -1.20
C GLU A 409 24.15 -5.43 -1.02
N ILE A 410 22.88 -5.69 -0.82
CA ILE A 410 22.32 -7.04 -0.72
C ILE A 410 22.17 -7.59 -2.14
N TRP A 411 22.87 -8.67 -2.44
CA TRP A 411 22.74 -9.41 -3.69
C TRP A 411 22.11 -10.77 -3.41
N LEU A 412 21.16 -11.17 -4.24
CA LEU A 412 20.49 -12.46 -4.16
C LEU A 412 21.03 -13.37 -5.25
N GLY A 413 21.41 -14.60 -4.89
CA GLY A 413 21.82 -15.59 -5.88
C GLY A 413 20.66 -16.06 -6.74
N SER A 414 20.99 -16.79 -7.82
CA SER A 414 20.00 -17.42 -8.68
C SER A 414 19.07 -18.35 -7.89
N SER A 415 17.77 -18.16 -8.06
CA SER A 415 16.70 -18.98 -7.48
C SER A 415 15.50 -18.94 -8.42
N ARG A 416 14.63 -19.97 -8.35
CA ARG A 416 13.36 -20.00 -9.10
C ARG A 416 12.39 -18.92 -8.64
N SER A 417 12.61 -18.28 -7.48
CA SER A 417 11.83 -17.11 -7.05
C SER A 417 12.31 -15.79 -7.67
N ILE A 418 13.48 -15.75 -8.33
CA ILE A 418 13.96 -14.52 -8.97
C ILE A 418 13.19 -14.31 -10.27
N ALA A 419 12.58 -13.13 -10.41
CA ALA A 419 11.79 -12.76 -11.57
C ALA A 419 12.63 -12.74 -12.85
N GLN A 420 11.97 -12.80 -14.02
CA GLN A 420 12.67 -12.89 -15.31
C GLN A 420 13.37 -11.58 -15.73
N GLY A 421 13.00 -10.46 -15.10
CA GLY A 421 13.52 -9.14 -15.39
C GLY A 421 12.47 -8.05 -15.33
N TYR A 422 12.74 -6.94 -15.99
CA TYR A 422 11.80 -5.85 -16.22
C TYR A 422 11.28 -5.89 -17.66
N TRP A 423 9.96 -5.81 -17.83
CA TRP A 423 9.26 -5.83 -19.10
C TRP A 423 9.79 -4.73 -20.03
N GLN A 424 10.12 -5.10 -21.27
CA GLN A 424 10.65 -4.20 -22.32
C GLN A 424 11.87 -3.33 -21.90
N GLN A 425 12.58 -3.70 -20.82
CA GLN A 425 13.71 -2.93 -20.29
C GLN A 425 14.99 -3.80 -20.19
N PRO A 426 15.60 -4.20 -21.32
CA PRO A 426 16.73 -5.14 -21.33
C PRO A 426 17.98 -4.58 -20.62
N GLN A 427 18.22 -3.27 -20.68
CA GLN A 427 19.36 -2.64 -19.98
C GLN A 427 19.17 -2.64 -18.47
N ALA A 428 17.98 -2.27 -17.98
CA ALA A 428 17.67 -2.32 -16.55
C ALA A 428 17.69 -3.77 -16.04
N THR A 429 17.19 -4.71 -16.84
CA THR A 429 17.24 -6.14 -16.54
C THR A 429 18.67 -6.65 -16.45
N ALA A 430 19.53 -6.33 -17.41
CA ALA A 430 20.94 -6.71 -17.36
C ALA A 430 21.66 -6.11 -16.14
N HIS A 431 21.35 -4.86 -15.78
CA HIS A 431 21.95 -4.21 -14.63
C HIS A 431 21.53 -4.84 -13.29
N ALA A 432 20.24 -5.12 -13.12
CA ALA A 432 19.70 -5.62 -11.86
C ALA A 432 19.81 -7.14 -11.72
N PHE A 433 19.45 -7.92 -12.75
CA PHE A 433 19.31 -9.38 -12.66
C PHE A 433 20.52 -10.18 -13.16
N ARG A 434 21.52 -9.52 -13.78
CA ARG A 434 22.67 -10.21 -14.40
C ARG A 434 24.00 -9.74 -13.83
N ALA A 435 24.04 -9.52 -12.51
CA ALA A 435 25.27 -9.15 -11.84
C ALA A 435 26.13 -10.37 -11.52
N TYR A 436 27.46 -10.22 -11.62
CA TYR A 436 28.43 -11.26 -11.29
C TYR A 436 29.42 -10.72 -10.27
N ARG A 437 29.71 -11.52 -9.25
CA ARG A 437 30.71 -11.20 -8.23
C ARG A 437 32.09 -11.11 -8.86
N ARG A 438 32.82 -10.02 -8.64
CA ARG A 438 34.16 -9.82 -9.24
C ARG A 438 35.26 -10.67 -8.60
N ASP A 439 35.07 -11.10 -7.37
CA ASP A 439 36.03 -11.90 -6.62
C ASP A 439 35.93 -13.41 -6.92
N THR A 440 34.74 -13.92 -7.25
CA THR A 440 34.51 -15.36 -7.52
C THR A 440 34.04 -15.67 -8.94
N GLY A 441 33.49 -14.69 -9.66
CA GLY A 441 32.79 -14.91 -10.93
C GLY A 441 31.41 -15.53 -10.77
N GLU A 442 30.90 -15.71 -9.55
CA GLU A 442 29.57 -16.28 -9.29
C GLU A 442 28.44 -15.33 -9.73
N GLY A 443 27.42 -15.91 -10.35
CA GLY A 443 26.22 -15.23 -10.84
C GLY A 443 25.47 -16.08 -11.86
N PRO A 444 24.40 -15.55 -12.47
CA PRO A 444 23.88 -14.20 -12.27
C PRO A 444 23.23 -14.04 -10.89
N CYS A 445 23.38 -12.85 -10.32
CA CYS A 445 22.74 -12.42 -9.07
C CYS A 445 21.81 -11.24 -9.34
N LEU A 446 20.74 -11.16 -8.55
CA LEU A 446 19.89 -9.99 -8.45
C LEU A 446 20.52 -8.97 -7.48
N ARG A 447 20.75 -7.75 -7.97
CA ARG A 447 21.09 -6.57 -7.17
C ARG A 447 19.80 -5.95 -6.63
N THR A 448 19.59 -6.01 -5.33
CA THR A 448 18.34 -5.47 -4.75
C THR A 448 18.35 -3.94 -4.68
N GLY A 449 19.55 -3.34 -4.66
CA GLY A 449 19.72 -1.92 -4.36
C GLY A 449 19.46 -1.57 -2.89
N ASP A 450 19.22 -2.55 -2.03
CA ASP A 450 19.14 -2.38 -0.57
C ASP A 450 20.52 -2.58 0.06
N LEU A 451 20.79 -1.85 1.14
CA LEU A 451 22.02 -1.93 1.92
C LEU A 451 21.77 -2.70 3.21
N GLY A 452 22.68 -3.58 3.57
CA GLY A 452 22.59 -4.34 4.81
C GLY A 452 23.89 -5.04 5.19
N PHE A 453 23.80 -5.84 6.23
CA PHE A 453 24.87 -6.72 6.68
C PHE A 453 24.30 -8.05 7.22
N LEU A 454 25.15 -9.07 7.26
CA LEU A 454 24.82 -10.37 7.85
C LEU A 454 25.54 -10.52 9.18
N ARG A 455 24.84 -10.96 10.21
CA ARG A 455 25.42 -11.25 11.52
C ARG A 455 24.65 -12.38 12.21
N ASP A 456 25.38 -13.37 12.73
CA ASP A 456 24.79 -14.54 13.41
C ASP A 456 23.71 -15.25 12.56
N GLY A 457 23.92 -15.24 11.23
CA GLY A 457 23.00 -15.79 10.23
C GLY A 457 21.77 -14.92 9.94
N GLN A 458 21.60 -13.78 10.60
CA GLN A 458 20.50 -12.83 10.39
C GLN A 458 20.88 -11.75 9.37
N LEU A 459 19.91 -11.34 8.55
CA LEU A 459 20.00 -10.17 7.69
C LEU A 459 19.51 -8.92 8.42
N TYR A 460 20.31 -7.85 8.39
CA TYR A 460 19.93 -6.54 8.92
C TYR A 460 19.92 -5.51 7.80
N ILE A 461 18.79 -4.82 7.64
CA ILE A 461 18.61 -3.79 6.61
C ILE A 461 19.01 -2.43 7.18
N THR A 462 19.85 -1.71 6.46
CA THR A 462 20.41 -0.40 6.89
C THR A 462 19.96 0.78 6.02
N GLY A 463 19.43 0.51 4.82
CA GLY A 463 18.92 1.56 3.93
C GLY A 463 18.87 1.10 2.47
N ARG A 464 18.81 2.07 1.53
CA ARG A 464 18.85 1.83 0.08
C ARG A 464 20.02 2.57 -0.56
N LEU A 465 20.65 1.95 -1.56
CA LEU A 465 21.78 2.51 -2.32
C LEU A 465 21.43 3.82 -3.04
N LYS A 466 20.16 3.99 -3.44
CA LYS A 466 19.64 5.21 -4.11
C LYS A 466 18.72 6.07 -3.23
N ASP A 467 18.75 5.86 -1.91
CA ASP A 467 17.94 6.59 -0.92
C ASP A 467 16.41 6.56 -1.18
N LEU A 468 15.85 5.41 -1.59
CA LEU A 468 14.38 5.29 -1.72
C LEU A 468 13.69 5.68 -0.40
N ILE A 469 12.65 6.52 -0.47
CA ILE A 469 11.82 6.90 0.67
C ILE A 469 10.70 5.87 0.80
N ILE A 470 10.65 5.16 1.93
CA ILE A 470 9.57 4.22 2.22
C ILE A 470 8.74 4.79 3.37
N ILE A 471 7.49 5.14 3.09
CA ILE A 471 6.57 5.70 4.09
C ILE A 471 5.25 4.94 3.96
N ARG A 472 4.74 4.41 5.09
CA ARG A 472 3.47 3.65 5.13
C ARG A 472 3.48 2.42 4.21
N GLY A 473 4.59 1.68 4.16
CA GLY A 473 4.77 0.49 3.33
C GLY A 473 4.76 0.73 1.81
N ARG A 474 4.88 1.99 1.37
CA ARG A 474 4.90 2.37 -0.06
C ARG A 474 6.25 2.96 -0.43
N ASN A 475 6.70 2.58 -1.61
CA ASN A 475 7.95 3.06 -2.19
C ASN A 475 7.73 4.40 -2.91
N HIS A 476 8.38 5.45 -2.41
CA HIS A 476 8.41 6.80 -2.98
C HIS A 476 9.85 7.15 -3.38
N TYR A 477 10.03 7.53 -4.63
CA TYR A 477 11.36 7.85 -5.13
C TYR A 477 11.65 9.33 -4.89
N PRO A 478 12.79 9.67 -4.25
CA PRO A 478 13.12 11.07 -3.98
C PRO A 478 13.07 11.95 -5.23
N GLN A 479 13.50 11.42 -6.37
CA GLN A 479 13.59 12.18 -7.62
C GLN A 479 12.22 12.61 -8.14
N ASP A 480 11.18 11.79 -7.92
CA ASP A 480 9.82 12.11 -8.34
C ASP A 480 9.24 13.21 -7.44
N ILE A 481 9.50 13.13 -6.13
CA ILE A 481 9.13 14.17 -5.17
C ILE A 481 9.87 15.46 -5.51
N GLU A 482 11.19 15.39 -5.73
CA GLU A 482 12.05 16.52 -6.13
C GLU A 482 11.52 17.21 -7.40
N ALA A 483 11.16 16.43 -8.43
CA ALA A 483 10.61 16.94 -9.69
C ALA A 483 9.22 17.61 -9.53
N THR A 484 8.41 17.15 -8.58
CA THR A 484 7.15 17.81 -8.22
C THR A 484 7.40 19.09 -7.44
N VAL A 485 8.30 19.06 -6.46
CA VAL A 485 8.62 20.21 -5.61
C VAL A 485 9.23 21.34 -6.42
N GLU A 486 10.17 21.07 -7.33
CA GLU A 486 10.80 22.11 -8.13
C GLU A 486 9.82 22.86 -9.05
N LYS A 487 8.67 22.25 -9.38
CA LYS A 487 7.59 22.85 -10.19
C LYS A 487 6.48 23.47 -9.35
N ALA A 488 6.54 23.36 -8.02
CA ALA A 488 5.46 23.79 -7.14
C ALA A 488 5.34 25.31 -7.04
N HIS A 489 6.46 26.05 -7.17
CA HIS A 489 6.48 27.51 -7.06
C HIS A 489 7.66 28.12 -7.84
N GLU A 490 7.47 29.29 -8.47
CA GLU A 490 8.47 29.94 -9.35
C GLU A 490 9.79 30.32 -8.65
N ALA A 491 9.73 30.50 -7.32
CA ALA A 491 10.88 30.82 -6.49
C ALA A 491 11.83 29.63 -6.26
N LEU A 492 11.39 28.39 -6.55
CA LEU A 492 12.17 27.17 -6.32
C LEU A 492 13.06 26.87 -7.52
N ARG A 493 14.35 26.63 -7.27
CA ARG A 493 15.32 26.42 -8.35
C ARG A 493 15.27 24.98 -8.89
N PRO A 494 15.04 24.77 -10.19
CA PRO A 494 15.05 23.43 -10.79
C PRO A 494 16.40 22.70 -10.63
N GLY A 495 16.36 21.39 -10.39
CA GLY A 495 17.54 20.53 -10.23
C GLY A 495 18.41 20.86 -9.01
N ALA A 496 17.86 21.59 -8.05
CA ALA A 496 18.58 22.09 -6.88
C ALA A 496 17.82 21.82 -5.57
N GLY A 497 17.26 20.62 -5.43
CA GLY A 497 16.70 20.14 -4.17
C GLY A 497 16.90 18.66 -3.96
N THR A 498 16.52 18.19 -2.77
CA THR A 498 16.46 16.78 -2.44
C THR A 498 15.36 16.45 -1.44
N ALA A 499 14.70 15.31 -1.63
CA ALA A 499 13.77 14.71 -0.70
C ALA A 499 14.44 13.54 0.02
N PHE A 500 14.14 13.35 1.30
CA PHE A 500 14.57 12.17 2.08
C PHE A 500 13.60 11.94 3.24
N SER A 501 13.64 10.75 3.85
CA SER A 501 12.91 10.50 5.09
C SER A 501 13.80 10.62 6.32
N VAL A 502 13.19 11.05 7.42
CA VAL A 502 13.76 11.03 8.76
C VAL A 502 12.78 10.33 9.68
N ASN A 503 13.30 9.63 10.68
CA ASN A 503 12.48 9.06 11.73
C ASN A 503 12.20 10.14 12.77
N ILE A 504 10.94 10.54 12.90
CA ILE A 504 10.49 11.46 13.95
C ILE A 504 9.48 10.69 14.79
N ALA A 505 9.88 10.42 16.03
CA ALA A 505 9.05 9.77 17.02
C ALA A 505 8.48 8.40 16.53
N GLY A 506 9.36 7.56 15.98
CA GLY A 506 9.02 6.20 15.56
C GLY A 506 8.35 6.08 14.19
N ALA A 507 8.05 7.20 13.51
CA ALA A 507 7.47 7.20 12.18
C ALA A 507 8.42 7.81 11.14
N GLU A 508 8.51 7.19 9.96
CA GLU A 508 9.21 7.78 8.81
C GLU A 508 8.41 8.99 8.27
N ARG A 509 9.09 10.13 8.16
CA ARG A 509 8.52 11.42 7.78
C ARG A 509 9.29 12.04 6.62
N LEU A 510 8.57 12.62 5.66
CA LEU A 510 9.17 13.24 4.48
C LEU A 510 9.75 14.63 4.80
N VAL A 511 11.03 14.83 4.53
CA VAL A 511 11.70 16.13 4.55
C VAL A 511 12.13 16.49 3.13
N VAL A 512 11.95 17.76 2.77
CA VAL A 512 12.46 18.30 1.52
C VAL A 512 13.37 19.48 1.80
N VAL A 513 14.51 19.50 1.11
CA VAL A 513 15.49 20.59 1.14
C VAL A 513 15.61 21.14 -0.28
N GLN A 514 15.38 22.43 -0.49
CA GLN A 514 15.25 23.01 -1.82
C GLN A 514 15.91 24.38 -1.90
N GLU A 515 16.80 24.61 -2.88
CA GLU A 515 17.36 25.93 -3.12
C GLU A 515 16.32 26.89 -3.71
N VAL A 516 16.39 28.14 -3.26
CA VAL A 516 15.62 29.26 -3.80
C VAL A 516 16.41 29.96 -4.90
N GLU A 517 15.71 30.39 -5.95
CA GLU A 517 16.30 31.21 -7.01
C GLU A 517 16.78 32.57 -6.49
N ARG A 518 17.97 32.99 -6.94
CA ARG A 518 18.65 34.20 -6.43
C ARG A 518 17.81 35.47 -6.56
N ARG A 519 16.97 35.59 -7.59
CA ARG A 519 16.09 36.75 -7.83
C ARG A 519 14.95 36.87 -6.81
N HIS A 520 14.51 35.75 -6.24
CA HIS A 520 13.41 35.71 -5.27
C HIS A 520 13.89 35.83 -3.81
N LEU A 521 15.19 35.65 -3.52
CA LEU A 521 15.73 35.71 -2.15
C LEU A 521 15.44 37.01 -1.37
N ARG A 522 15.24 38.15 -2.05
CA ARG A 522 14.98 39.45 -1.40
C ARG A 522 13.50 39.73 -1.11
N HIS A 523 12.61 39.01 -1.79
CA HIS A 523 11.15 39.16 -1.69
C HIS A 523 10.51 37.77 -1.61
N LEU A 524 11.07 36.93 -0.73
CA LEU A 524 10.61 35.57 -0.56
C LEU A 524 9.31 35.60 0.26
N GLU A 525 8.30 34.87 -0.20
CA GLU A 525 7.05 34.62 0.52
C GLU A 525 7.05 33.14 0.96
N PRO A 526 7.70 32.79 2.08
CA PRO A 526 8.00 31.39 2.39
C PRO A 526 6.74 30.58 2.69
N GLU A 527 5.73 31.20 3.30
CA GLU A 527 4.44 30.55 3.60
C GLU A 527 3.69 30.13 2.33
N ALA A 528 3.70 30.98 1.29
CA ALA A 528 3.10 30.64 0.00
C ALA A 528 3.83 29.48 -0.68
N ILE A 529 5.16 29.44 -0.55
CA ILE A 529 5.99 28.34 -1.06
C ILE A 529 5.68 27.04 -0.30
N VAL A 530 5.64 27.08 1.03
CA VAL A 530 5.31 25.91 1.87
C VAL A 530 3.93 25.38 1.50
N ALA A 531 2.92 26.23 1.40
CA ALA A 531 1.56 25.83 1.03
C ALA A 531 1.52 25.16 -0.36
N ALA A 532 2.17 25.76 -1.35
CA ALA A 532 2.25 25.21 -2.70
C ALA A 532 2.96 23.84 -2.73
N VAL A 533 4.08 23.70 -2.01
CA VAL A 533 4.83 22.45 -1.91
C VAL A 533 4.01 21.37 -1.20
N ARG A 534 3.42 21.67 -0.04
CA ARG A 534 2.57 20.73 0.73
C ARG A 534 1.43 20.20 -0.14
N ARG A 535 0.72 21.11 -0.83
CA ARG A 535 -0.36 20.76 -1.76
C ARG A 535 0.12 19.81 -2.86
N ARG A 536 1.16 20.19 -3.60
CA ARG A 536 1.66 19.40 -4.74
C ARG A 536 2.20 18.03 -4.32
N VAL A 537 2.85 17.96 -3.16
CA VAL A 537 3.35 16.69 -2.61
C VAL A 537 2.20 15.77 -2.19
N ALA A 538 1.16 16.31 -1.53
CA ALA A 538 -0.03 15.53 -1.17
C ALA A 538 -0.75 15.01 -2.43
N GLU A 539 -0.99 15.87 -3.43
CA GLU A 539 -1.67 15.54 -4.69
C GLU A 539 -0.91 14.49 -5.52
N GLY A 540 0.40 14.69 -5.71
CA GLY A 540 1.22 13.87 -6.60
C GLY A 540 1.73 12.58 -5.96
N HIS A 541 2.01 12.60 -4.65
CA HIS A 541 2.77 11.53 -3.98
C HIS A 541 2.04 10.86 -2.83
N ASP A 542 0.88 11.37 -2.40
CA ASP A 542 0.16 10.84 -1.23
C ASP A 542 0.96 10.87 0.07
N LEU A 543 1.76 11.93 0.23
CA LEU A 543 2.63 12.14 1.38
C LEU A 543 2.31 13.48 2.03
N GLN A 544 2.34 13.50 3.36
CA GLN A 544 2.47 14.74 4.13
C GLN A 544 3.93 15.14 4.23
N LEU A 545 4.20 16.40 3.95
CA LEU A 545 5.50 17.01 4.18
C LEU A 545 5.65 17.30 5.67
N TYR A 546 6.71 16.76 6.29
CA TYR A 546 7.06 17.07 7.67
C TYR A 546 7.89 18.35 7.79
N ALA A 547 8.86 18.55 6.88
CA ALA A 547 9.65 19.76 6.88
C ALA A 547 10.02 20.20 5.46
N LEU A 548 10.09 21.52 5.28
CA LEU A 548 10.63 22.18 4.10
C LEU A 548 11.77 23.12 4.52
N VAL A 549 12.98 22.83 4.05
CA VAL A 549 14.13 23.71 4.25
C VAL A 549 14.43 24.43 2.94
N LEU A 550 14.23 25.74 2.93
CA LEU A 550 14.58 26.59 1.80
C LEU A 550 16.03 27.04 1.96
N LEU A 551 16.89 26.64 1.02
CA LEU A 551 18.32 26.94 1.04
C LEU A 551 18.68 28.18 0.23
N LYS A 552 19.80 28.79 0.61
CA LYS A 552 20.44 29.83 -0.20
C LYS A 552 20.92 29.23 -1.52
N THR A 553 20.85 29.99 -2.62
CA THR A 553 21.34 29.52 -3.92
C THR A 553 22.80 29.06 -3.85
N GLY A 554 23.09 27.85 -4.32
CA GLY A 554 24.42 27.25 -4.36
C GLY A 554 24.92 26.64 -3.05
N SER A 555 24.08 26.53 -2.01
CA SER A 555 24.47 25.92 -0.73
C SER A 555 24.06 24.46 -0.57
N LEU A 556 23.32 23.87 -1.52
CA LEU A 556 22.97 22.45 -1.48
C LEU A 556 24.24 21.59 -1.60
N PRO A 557 24.49 20.65 -0.66
CA PRO A 557 25.60 19.72 -0.75
C PRO A 557 25.60 18.92 -2.05
N LYS A 558 26.68 19.05 -2.83
CA LYS A 558 26.87 18.36 -4.12
C LYS A 558 28.28 17.76 -4.20
N THR A 559 28.40 16.65 -4.93
CA THR A 559 29.70 16.08 -5.31
C THR A 559 30.45 17.01 -6.27
N SER A 560 31.75 16.77 -6.47
CA SER A 560 32.56 17.47 -7.49
C SER A 560 32.03 17.30 -8.93
N SER A 561 31.20 16.27 -9.17
CA SER A 561 30.48 16.01 -10.43
C SER A 561 29.07 16.62 -10.48
N GLY A 562 28.67 17.40 -9.47
CA GLY A 562 27.39 18.11 -9.44
C GLY A 562 26.19 17.28 -8.98
N LYS A 563 26.38 16.03 -8.55
CA LYS A 563 25.29 15.19 -8.01
C LYS A 563 24.96 15.61 -6.58
N VAL A 564 23.67 15.67 -6.24
CA VAL A 564 23.23 16.02 -4.88
C VAL A 564 23.64 14.94 -3.88
N GLN A 565 24.20 15.35 -2.74
CA GLN A 565 24.57 14.47 -1.64
C GLN A 565 23.43 14.42 -0.62
N ARG A 566 22.38 13.67 -0.93
CA ARG A 566 21.14 13.56 -0.12
C ARG A 566 21.42 13.14 1.32
N TYR A 567 22.31 12.18 1.53
CA TYR A 567 22.77 11.79 2.86
C TYR A 567 23.30 12.98 3.67
N LEU A 568 24.13 13.85 3.09
CA LEU A 568 24.64 15.05 3.79
C LEU A 568 23.55 16.09 4.02
N CYS A 569 22.56 16.19 3.13
CA CYS A 569 21.40 17.06 3.35
C CYS A 569 20.56 16.56 4.53
N ARG A 570 20.38 15.24 4.66
CA ARG A 570 19.69 14.60 5.78
C ARG A 570 20.42 14.82 7.10
N ILE A 571 21.74 14.60 7.14
CA ILE A 571 22.55 14.87 8.33
C ILE A 571 22.53 16.36 8.66
N GLY A 572 22.72 17.23 7.68
CA GLY A 572 22.68 18.68 7.89
C GLY A 572 21.32 19.17 8.41
N PHE A 573 20.21 18.53 8.00
CA PHE A 573 18.89 18.82 8.55
C PHE A 573 18.79 18.41 10.02
N LEU A 574 19.15 17.16 10.34
CA LEU A 574 19.08 16.62 11.71
C LEU A 574 19.98 17.39 12.69
N ASP A 575 21.18 17.79 12.23
CA ASP A 575 22.15 18.53 13.04
C ASP A 575 21.92 20.06 12.97
N GLN A 576 20.88 20.54 12.29
CA GLN A 576 20.55 21.96 12.10
C GLN A 576 21.71 22.80 11.52
N HIS A 577 22.49 22.22 10.60
CA HIS A 577 23.68 22.83 9.99
C HIS A 577 23.51 23.20 8.51
N LEU A 578 22.31 23.08 7.94
CA LEU A 578 22.02 23.56 6.59
C LEU A 578 22.03 25.09 6.52
N GLN A 579 22.54 25.65 5.42
CA GLN A 579 22.47 27.09 5.16
C GLN A 579 21.07 27.50 4.66
N SER A 580 20.10 27.45 5.57
CA SER A 580 18.71 27.79 5.31
C SER A 580 18.48 29.31 5.26
N VAL A 581 17.56 29.71 4.39
CA VAL A 581 16.96 31.04 4.31
C VAL A 581 15.63 31.03 5.07
N TYR A 582 14.95 29.88 5.09
CA TYR A 582 13.73 29.64 5.85
C TYR A 582 13.60 28.13 6.10
N THR A 583 13.07 27.76 7.26
CA THR A 583 12.78 26.37 7.62
C THR A 583 11.35 26.33 8.14
N TRP A 584 10.53 25.46 7.56
CA TRP A 584 9.22 25.12 8.07
C TRP A 584 9.23 23.67 8.54
N GLU A 585 8.69 23.43 9.72
CA GLU A 585 8.48 22.10 10.28
C GLU A 585 7.04 21.98 10.80
N ASP A 586 6.42 20.84 10.56
CA ASP A 586 5.11 20.53 11.09
C ASP A 586 5.24 20.03 12.55
N GLU A 587 5.06 20.96 13.48
CA GLU A 587 5.11 20.67 14.92
C GLU A 587 4.04 19.68 15.40
N THR A 588 2.96 19.41 14.65
CA THR A 588 2.02 18.31 15.03
C THR A 588 2.65 16.95 14.83
N LEU A 589 3.39 16.79 13.73
CA LEU A 589 4.06 15.57 13.38
C LEU A 589 5.32 15.35 14.24
N ALA A 590 5.88 16.41 14.82
CA ALA A 590 6.96 16.38 15.81
C ALA A 590 6.48 16.17 17.27
N GLY A 591 5.41 16.89 17.66
CA GLY A 591 4.90 16.97 19.03
C GLY A 591 3.89 15.89 19.42
N SER A 592 3.41 15.09 18.47
CA SER A 592 2.44 14.00 18.71
C SER A 592 2.95 12.86 19.61
N LEU A 593 4.19 12.95 20.13
CA LEU A 593 4.71 12.04 21.17
C LEU A 593 5.40 12.73 22.38
N LEU A 594 5.87 13.98 22.29
CA LEU A 594 6.65 14.60 23.39
C LEU A 594 5.82 15.22 24.52
N GLN A 595 4.52 15.49 24.33
CA GLN A 595 3.65 15.88 25.46
C GLN A 595 3.07 14.70 26.26
N GLN A 596 3.41 13.45 25.92
CA GLN A 596 2.96 12.26 26.67
C GLN A 596 4.09 11.42 27.26
N GLY A 597 5.36 11.79 27.04
CA GLY A 597 6.51 11.00 27.46
C GLY A 597 7.25 11.48 28.72
N ALA A 598 6.95 12.66 29.26
CA ALA A 598 7.76 13.28 30.32
C ALA A 598 6.96 13.95 31.44
N ALA A 599 6.00 13.24 32.02
CA ALA A 599 5.58 13.44 33.40
C ALA A 599 5.04 12.11 33.92
N GLY A 600 5.49 11.66 35.09
CA GLY A 600 4.97 10.44 35.72
C GLY A 600 3.46 10.57 35.89
N MET A 601 2.69 9.92 35.02
CA MET A 601 1.24 10.08 34.97
C MET A 601 0.60 9.05 35.90
N ARG A 602 -0.20 9.55 36.84
CA ARG A 602 -1.12 8.74 37.63
C ARG A 602 -2.22 8.16 36.71
N PRO A 603 -2.83 7.01 37.04
CA PRO A 603 -3.61 6.21 36.10
C PRO A 603 -5.00 6.74 35.72
N ASP A 604 -5.29 8.05 35.76
CA ASP A 604 -6.69 8.54 35.69
C ASP A 604 -6.98 9.68 34.68
N ASP A 605 -5.99 10.18 33.94
CA ASP A 605 -6.24 11.23 32.94
C ASP A 605 -6.04 10.67 31.52
N GLY A 606 -7.15 10.26 30.90
CA GLY A 606 -7.20 9.89 29.50
C GLY A 606 -6.73 11.03 28.60
N VAL A 607 -5.91 10.69 27.60
CA VAL A 607 -5.51 11.64 26.56
C VAL A 607 -6.75 12.09 25.80
N ALA A 608 -7.22 13.30 26.08
CA ALA A 608 -8.23 13.96 25.28
C ALA A 608 -7.58 14.45 23.98
N THR A 609 -7.76 13.71 22.89
CA THR A 609 -8.08 14.39 21.62
C THR A 609 -9.30 15.24 21.93
N VAL A 610 -9.18 16.58 21.86
CA VAL A 610 -10.35 17.44 21.96
C VAL A 610 -11.22 17.13 20.75
N ALA A 611 -12.13 16.17 20.91
CA ALA A 611 -13.15 15.86 19.95
C ALA A 611 -14.03 17.11 19.85
N LEU A 612 -14.05 17.74 18.68
CA LEU A 612 -15.05 18.76 18.42
C LEU A 612 -16.42 18.14 18.71
N PRO A 613 -17.28 18.80 19.50
CA PRO A 613 -18.62 18.28 19.74
C PRO A 613 -19.29 18.03 18.38
N PRO A 614 -20.05 16.93 18.24
CA PRO A 614 -20.77 16.66 17.01
C PRO A 614 -21.63 17.88 16.64
N PRO A 615 -21.81 18.17 15.35
CA PRO A 615 -22.59 19.33 14.93
C PRO A 615 -23.98 19.26 15.55
N THR A 616 -24.39 20.35 16.21
CA THR A 616 -25.67 20.43 16.95
C THR A 616 -26.89 20.30 16.03
N GLU A 617 -26.73 20.59 14.74
CA GLU A 617 -27.74 20.46 13.71
C GLU A 617 -27.20 19.67 12.51
N ARG A 618 -28.05 18.87 11.87
CA ARG A 618 -27.70 18.13 10.63
C ARG A 618 -27.92 18.97 9.37
N THR A 619 -27.68 20.28 9.45
CA THR A 619 -27.76 21.18 8.29
C THR A 619 -26.43 21.21 7.54
N ALA A 620 -26.46 21.47 6.23
CA ALA A 620 -25.24 21.57 5.43
C ALA A 620 -24.28 22.64 5.98
N MET A 621 -24.82 23.75 6.50
CA MET A 621 -24.01 24.82 7.08
C MET A 621 -23.32 24.40 8.38
N ALA A 622 -24.03 23.72 9.29
CA ALA A 622 -23.43 23.22 10.53
C ALA A 622 -22.38 22.12 10.28
N MET A 623 -22.60 21.26 9.28
CA MET A 623 -21.61 20.26 8.88
C MET A 623 -20.39 20.90 8.22
N GLN A 624 -20.59 21.93 7.40
CA GLN A 624 -19.51 22.69 6.81
C GLN A 624 -18.66 23.37 7.89
N ASP A 625 -19.27 24.07 8.84
CA ASP A 625 -18.56 24.74 9.93
C ASP A 625 -17.78 23.75 10.80
N TRP A 626 -18.37 22.58 11.09
CA TRP A 626 -17.70 21.53 11.84
C TRP A 626 -16.49 20.96 11.08
N MET A 627 -16.62 20.70 9.78
CA MET A 627 -15.51 20.20 8.97
C MET A 627 -14.40 21.23 8.79
N VAL A 628 -14.75 22.52 8.64
CA VAL A 628 -13.77 23.62 8.61
C VAL A 628 -12.99 23.66 9.93
N ALA A 629 -13.68 23.60 11.07
CA ALA A 629 -13.04 23.58 12.39
C ALA A 629 -12.15 22.33 12.57
N TRP A 630 -12.63 21.17 12.13
CA TRP A 630 -11.89 19.91 12.21
C TRP A 630 -10.62 19.98 11.35
N LEU A 631 -10.72 20.43 10.10
CA LEU A 631 -9.58 20.57 9.19
C LEU A 631 -8.59 21.64 9.68
N ALA A 632 -9.07 22.77 10.22
CA ALA A 632 -8.23 23.79 10.82
C ALA A 632 -7.37 23.20 11.95
N GLN A 633 -7.98 22.37 12.79
CA GLN A 633 -7.28 21.68 13.88
C GLN A 633 -6.34 20.58 13.37
N ALA A 634 -6.80 19.73 12.45
CA ALA A 634 -6.05 18.59 11.94
C ALA A 634 -4.84 19.00 11.08
N LEU A 635 -4.98 20.08 10.30
CA LEU A 635 -3.95 20.57 9.36
C LEU A 635 -3.18 21.80 9.87
N ARG A 636 -3.52 22.31 11.07
CA ARG A 636 -3.05 23.56 11.67
C ARG A 636 -3.10 24.76 10.72
N LEU A 637 -4.18 24.85 9.95
CA LEU A 637 -4.47 26.03 9.14
C LEU A 637 -5.35 26.99 9.94
N PRO A 638 -5.17 28.32 9.84
CA PRO A 638 -6.16 29.24 10.36
C PRO A 638 -7.50 28.98 9.66
N VAL A 639 -8.61 29.05 10.39
CA VAL A 639 -9.97 28.85 9.83
C VAL A 639 -10.20 29.71 8.59
N THR A 640 -9.62 30.92 8.56
CA THR A 640 -9.69 31.85 7.42
C THR A 640 -8.96 31.39 6.17
N ALA A 641 -8.07 30.39 6.25
CA ALA A 641 -7.37 29.80 5.11
C ALA A 641 -8.10 28.58 4.53
N ILE A 642 -9.24 28.18 5.11
CA ILE A 642 -10.03 27.04 4.64
C ILE A 642 -11.31 27.57 3.98
N ASP A 643 -11.32 27.55 2.65
CA ASP A 643 -12.48 27.90 1.84
C ASP A 643 -13.33 26.66 1.57
N ALA A 644 -14.57 26.64 2.03
CA ALA A 644 -15.43 25.47 1.88
C ALA A 644 -15.71 25.04 0.42
N THR A 645 -15.48 25.94 -0.53
CA THR A 645 -15.65 25.67 -1.97
C THR A 645 -14.40 25.10 -2.64
N GLN A 646 -13.25 25.18 -1.98
CA GLN A 646 -11.99 24.63 -2.51
C GLN A 646 -11.90 23.11 -2.28
N PRO A 647 -11.24 22.37 -3.19
CA PRO A 647 -10.99 20.96 -3.00
C PRO A 647 -10.17 20.66 -1.74
N PHE A 648 -10.48 19.57 -1.04
CA PHE A 648 -9.74 19.14 0.16
C PHE A 648 -8.21 19.03 -0.05
N ALA A 649 -7.80 18.62 -1.26
CA ALA A 649 -6.39 18.51 -1.63
C ALA A 649 -5.65 19.87 -1.60
N GLU A 650 -6.36 20.99 -1.80
CA GLU A 650 -5.76 22.33 -1.75
C GLU A 650 -5.25 22.70 -0.36
N PHE A 651 -5.82 22.09 0.68
CA PHE A 651 -5.37 22.26 2.07
C PHE A 651 -4.21 21.34 2.46
N GLY A 652 -3.72 20.50 1.53
CA GLY A 652 -2.68 19.49 1.81
C GLY A 652 -3.21 18.24 2.52
N LEU A 653 -4.52 17.95 2.38
CA LEU A 653 -5.12 16.74 2.91
C LEU A 653 -4.58 15.51 2.16
N ASP A 654 -3.92 14.59 2.88
CA ASP A 654 -3.48 13.32 2.34
C ASP A 654 -4.53 12.21 2.53
N SER A 655 -4.26 11.00 2.04
CA SER A 655 -5.24 9.91 2.15
C SER A 655 -5.55 9.48 3.58
N MET A 656 -4.61 9.66 4.51
CA MET A 656 -4.79 9.26 5.91
C MET A 656 -5.67 10.27 6.63
N THR A 657 -5.40 11.56 6.48
CA THR A 657 -6.21 12.59 7.14
C THR A 657 -7.60 12.69 6.50
N ALA A 658 -7.75 12.38 5.21
CA ALA A 658 -9.07 12.20 4.60
C ALA A 658 -9.87 11.06 5.24
N ILE A 659 -9.20 9.95 5.54
CA ILE A 659 -9.78 8.81 6.24
C ILE A 659 -10.16 9.17 7.68
N GLU A 660 -9.30 9.90 8.40
CA GLU A 660 -9.58 10.37 9.76
C GLU A 660 -10.75 11.37 9.81
N LEU A 661 -10.90 12.20 8.77
CA LEU A 661 -12.07 13.08 8.62
C LEU A 661 -13.36 12.26 8.51
N VAL A 662 -13.37 11.22 7.66
CA VAL A 662 -14.53 10.33 7.52
C VAL A 662 -14.85 9.62 8.85
N GLU A 663 -13.84 9.10 9.55
CA GLU A 663 -14.02 8.45 10.86
C GLU A 663 -14.63 9.41 11.90
N ALA A 664 -14.14 10.65 11.93
CA ALA A 664 -14.67 11.67 12.82
C ALA A 664 -16.12 12.06 12.46
N LEU A 665 -16.45 12.08 11.17
CA LEU A 665 -17.82 12.28 10.67
C LEU A 665 -18.74 11.09 10.99
N GLU A 666 -18.28 9.83 10.85
CA GLU A 666 -19.03 8.64 11.24
C GLU A 666 -19.40 8.68 12.73
N THR A 667 -18.42 9.01 13.57
CA THR A 667 -18.60 9.15 15.01
C THR A 667 -19.58 10.26 15.33
N ALA A 668 -19.46 11.41 14.66
CA ALA A 668 -20.34 12.55 14.88
C ALA A 668 -21.78 12.31 14.41
N LEU A 669 -21.98 11.54 13.34
CA LEU A 669 -23.29 11.27 12.75
C LEU A 669 -23.95 10.00 13.29
N GLY A 670 -23.19 9.10 13.91
CA GLY A 670 -23.67 7.82 14.43
C GLY A 670 -24.13 6.84 13.34
N ARG A 671 -23.58 6.93 12.13
CA ARG A 671 -23.87 6.02 11.00
C ARG A 671 -22.59 5.69 10.23
N PRO A 672 -22.49 4.49 9.61
CA PRO A 672 -21.37 4.17 8.74
C PRO A 672 -21.36 5.09 7.52
N LEU A 673 -20.17 5.49 7.08
CA LEU A 673 -19.94 6.33 5.92
C LEU A 673 -18.92 5.65 5.01
N SER A 674 -19.13 5.78 3.69
CA SER A 674 -18.14 5.28 2.75
C SER A 674 -16.81 6.03 2.95
N PRO A 675 -15.67 5.33 3.03
CA PRO A 675 -14.37 5.98 3.08
C PRO A 675 -14.04 6.83 1.85
N THR A 676 -14.73 6.60 0.74
CA THR A 676 -14.49 7.29 -0.53
C THR A 676 -15.16 8.66 -0.60
N LEU A 677 -16.01 9.01 0.38
CA LEU A 677 -16.83 10.23 0.35
C LEU A 677 -16.04 11.52 0.15
N VAL A 678 -14.87 11.67 0.80
CA VAL A 678 -14.01 12.86 0.64
C VAL A 678 -13.48 13.00 -0.80
N TYR A 679 -13.44 11.92 -1.56
CA TYR A 679 -13.02 11.92 -2.97
C TYR A 679 -14.20 12.04 -3.93
N GLU A 680 -15.36 11.50 -3.58
CA GLU A 680 -16.62 11.64 -4.35
C GLU A 680 -17.18 13.06 -4.25
N TYR A 681 -17.06 13.67 -3.08
CA TYR A 681 -17.45 15.04 -2.79
C TYR A 681 -16.19 15.84 -2.44
N PRO A 682 -15.46 16.36 -3.44
CA PRO A 682 -14.09 16.81 -3.26
C PRO A 682 -13.95 18.12 -2.49
N THR A 683 -15.04 18.79 -2.11
CA THR A 683 -15.05 20.05 -1.36
C THR A 683 -15.87 19.92 -0.08
N ILE A 684 -15.57 20.76 0.91
CA ILE A 684 -16.29 20.79 2.19
C ILE A 684 -17.78 21.08 1.94
N ALA A 685 -18.11 22.03 1.07
CA ALA A 685 -19.49 22.37 0.73
C ALA A 685 -20.24 21.20 0.07
N ALA A 686 -19.59 20.48 -0.86
CA ALA A 686 -20.20 19.33 -1.53
C ALA A 686 -20.45 18.17 -0.55
N LEU A 687 -19.46 17.86 0.30
CA LEU A 687 -19.59 16.80 1.29
C LEU A 687 -20.64 17.15 2.36
N ALA A 688 -20.67 18.40 2.81
CA ALA A 688 -21.67 18.88 3.75
C ALA A 688 -23.09 18.79 3.18
N GLY A 689 -23.26 19.18 1.91
CA GLY A 689 -24.53 19.08 1.20
C GLY A 689 -25.01 17.64 1.09
N TYR A 690 -24.10 16.71 0.75
CA TYR A 690 -24.40 15.27 0.73
C TYR A 690 -24.80 14.75 2.12
N LEU A 691 -24.03 15.06 3.15
CA LEU A 691 -24.27 14.51 4.49
C LEU A 691 -25.53 15.07 5.16
N ALA A 692 -25.97 16.28 4.77
CA ALA A 692 -27.18 16.92 5.26
C ALA A 692 -28.45 16.52 4.51
N ALA A 693 -28.35 15.79 3.39
CA ALA A 693 -29.51 15.33 2.65
C ALA A 693 -30.30 14.25 3.45
N PRO A 694 -31.65 14.21 3.34
CA PRO A 694 -32.46 13.13 3.91
C PRO A 694 -32.03 11.78 3.34
N ALA A 695 -32.01 10.71 4.14
CA ALA A 695 -31.54 9.38 3.72
C ALA A 695 -32.21 8.83 2.44
N ASP A 696 -33.45 9.26 2.15
CA ASP A 696 -34.24 8.87 0.97
C ASP A 696 -34.06 9.81 -0.25
N SER A 697 -33.09 10.71 -0.21
CA SER A 697 -32.81 11.65 -1.31
C SER A 697 -32.06 10.94 -2.45
N PRO A 698 -32.27 11.30 -3.73
CA PRO A 698 -31.54 10.69 -4.86
C PRO A 698 -30.02 10.82 -4.77
N ALA A 699 -29.50 11.74 -3.94
CA ALA A 699 -28.08 11.82 -3.61
C ALA A 699 -27.55 10.60 -2.81
N HIS A 700 -28.39 9.95 -2.00
CA HIS A 700 -28.07 8.75 -1.23
C HIS A 700 -28.52 7.43 -1.90
N ALA A 701 -29.37 7.51 -2.93
CA ALA A 701 -29.91 6.35 -3.65
C ALA A 701 -28.86 5.53 -4.42
N SER A 702 -27.65 6.08 -4.68
CA SER A 702 -26.54 5.32 -5.27
C SER A 702 -25.86 4.35 -4.29
N HIS A 703 -26.17 4.42 -3.00
CA HIS A 703 -25.54 3.59 -1.96
C HIS A 703 -26.52 2.86 -1.05
N ALA A 704 -27.83 3.00 -1.26
CA ALA A 704 -28.86 2.37 -0.44
C ALA A 704 -30.06 1.89 -1.26
N THR A 705 -29.87 1.10 -2.31
CA THR A 705 -30.95 0.22 -2.82
C THR A 705 -30.38 -0.96 -3.61
N THR A 706 -30.36 -2.14 -2.98
CA THR A 706 -30.55 -3.39 -3.72
C THR A 706 -32.02 -3.44 -4.10
N LEU A 707 -32.35 -3.01 -5.33
CA LEU A 707 -33.66 -3.32 -5.90
C LEU A 707 -33.71 -4.83 -6.13
N THR A 708 -34.60 -5.52 -5.41
CA THR A 708 -34.98 -6.89 -5.77
C THR A 708 -35.88 -6.83 -7.01
N PRO A 709 -35.75 -7.76 -7.99
CA PRO A 709 -36.49 -7.71 -9.26
C PRO A 709 -38.02 -7.82 -9.20
N ASP A 710 -38.65 -7.84 -8.01
CA ASP A 710 -40.06 -8.18 -7.81
C ASP A 710 -40.90 -7.08 -7.11
N ASP A 711 -40.55 -5.79 -7.28
CA ASP A 711 -41.38 -4.70 -6.74
C ASP A 711 -42.55 -4.35 -7.70
N PRO A 712 -43.83 -4.60 -7.32
CA PRO A 712 -44.98 -4.36 -8.18
C PRO A 712 -45.20 -2.88 -8.55
N GLU A 713 -44.63 -1.93 -7.81
CA GLU A 713 -44.73 -0.50 -8.13
C GLU A 713 -43.80 -0.10 -9.30
N VAL A 714 -42.65 -0.78 -9.46
CA VAL A 714 -41.69 -0.51 -10.55
C VAL A 714 -42.25 -1.00 -11.90
N ASP A 715 -42.92 -2.16 -11.91
CA ASP A 715 -43.51 -2.73 -13.12
C ASP A 715 -44.73 -1.94 -13.62
N GLN A 716 -45.42 -1.25 -12.70
CA GLN A 716 -46.51 -0.33 -13.02
C GLN A 716 -45.98 1.02 -13.54
N LEU A 717 -44.91 1.55 -12.94
CA LEU A 717 -44.24 2.77 -13.40
C LEU A 717 -43.61 2.62 -14.80
N VAL A 718 -43.00 1.46 -15.10
CA VAL A 718 -42.43 1.18 -16.42
C VAL A 718 -43.52 1.11 -17.50
N ARG A 719 -44.68 0.50 -17.20
CA ARG A 719 -45.82 0.45 -18.13
C ARG A 719 -46.54 1.79 -18.32
N GLU A 720 -46.56 2.64 -17.29
CA GLU A 720 -47.08 4.01 -17.39
C GLU A 720 -46.14 4.92 -18.20
N LEU A 721 -44.82 4.68 -18.14
CA LEU A 721 -43.81 5.40 -18.92
C LEU A 721 -43.77 4.97 -20.40
N GLU A 722 -44.04 3.71 -20.71
CA GLU A 722 -44.10 3.18 -22.09
C GLU A 722 -45.33 3.68 -22.90
N MET A 723 -46.30 4.31 -22.23
CA MET A 723 -47.55 4.81 -22.82
C MET A 723 -47.53 6.32 -23.10
N LEU A 724 -46.45 7.02 -22.73
CA LEU A 724 -46.31 8.46 -22.96
C LEU A 724 -45.77 8.75 -24.36
N SER A 725 -46.38 9.73 -25.03
CA SER A 725 -45.87 10.21 -26.32
C SER A 725 -44.60 11.07 -26.14
N ASP A 726 -43.74 11.12 -27.16
CA ASP A 726 -42.52 11.93 -27.17
C ASP A 726 -42.78 13.43 -26.84
N SER A 727 -43.98 13.92 -27.13
CA SER A 727 -44.40 15.29 -26.76
C SER A 727 -44.66 15.47 -25.26
N GLU A 728 -45.13 14.45 -24.55
CA GLU A 728 -45.42 14.51 -23.11
C GLU A 728 -44.14 14.38 -22.28
N ILE A 729 -43.16 13.59 -22.78
CA ILE A 729 -41.83 13.45 -22.18
C ILE A 729 -41.03 14.75 -22.25
N GLN A 730 -41.16 15.51 -23.36
CA GLN A 730 -40.53 16.83 -23.52
C GLN A 730 -41.08 17.89 -22.56
N GLU A 731 -42.38 17.82 -22.22
CA GLU A 731 -43.01 18.79 -21.31
C GLU A 731 -42.60 18.56 -19.84
N LEU A 732 -42.33 17.30 -19.46
CA LEU A 732 -41.80 16.93 -18.13
C LEU A 732 -40.34 17.33 -17.95
N LEU A 733 -39.50 17.20 -18.98
CA LEU A 733 -38.08 17.55 -18.94
C LEU A 733 -37.82 19.07 -19.01
N GLY A 734 -38.80 19.86 -19.47
CA GLY A 734 -38.67 21.32 -19.62
C GLY A 734 -38.76 22.16 -18.34
N LYS A 735 -39.02 21.56 -17.15
CA LYS A 735 -39.31 22.32 -15.92
C LYS A 735 -38.23 22.34 -14.82
N GLN A 736 -37.02 21.82 -15.04
CA GLN A 736 -35.93 22.01 -14.08
C GLN A 736 -34.66 22.53 -14.76
N GLY A 737 -34.63 23.84 -14.98
CA GLY A 737 -33.41 24.60 -15.23
C GLY A 737 -33.11 25.52 -14.05
N ARG A 738 -32.24 25.07 -13.15
CA ARG A 738 -31.21 25.85 -12.43
C ARG A 738 -30.41 24.95 -11.49
#